data_AF-F8JNZ1-F1
#
_entry.id   AF-F8JNZ1-F1
#
_cell.length_a   1.000
_cell.length_b   1.000
_cell.length_c   1.000
_cell.angle_alpha   90.00
_cell.angle_beta   90.00
_cell.angle_gamma   90.00
#
_symmetry.space_group_name_H-M   'P 1'
#
loop_
_entity.id
_entity.type
_entity.pdbx_description
1 polymer ?
#
loop_
_entity_poly.entity_id
_entity_poly.type
_entity_poly.pdbx_seq_one_letter_code
_entity_poly.pdbx_strand_id
1 'polypeptide(L)'
;MIDRLSAALERAGVELSTQELLDVLWLAVRTGGAPAGTGEPPAGPAPAATARPPRPPADAAEPEPPAGSEAADPARPADPGLYAPGPRPPRGGRTAVTVQVRGVRALTRAHRLGRALRPLRQWSPSPRLVRLDESASADRIAETGLPDVVLRPEREHRLSLTLIVDDGPSMVLWRQLAAELRAILERLGAFRQLRILGLDTGDAAAPVLRARPFAPAAPRRTPGSVVGQEGRTVVLVLSDGVGPAWRSGAVQRWLARWARRVPVAVVQPLPPRMWPAPAMAAERLLLAAERPVAANRCLTIHHPLLPSGLLAPYEGVPVPLLELAEEQLAAWAGLAAGDRGSAALPVLLLPAHPPPPVPVPDPPHRAPGERLRHFRESASPEGQRLAGRLAAVHPLTLPVMRLIHHAGRQDPGGADRFHPAQLAEVFLGGLLRRAEGAGGTYEFQPGVADLLLDTVRTDEALGTVELVTAYLTRRRGDGPEFRARVHGPGGTAVTDDARPFAAASPQLLYRLSLGDGGGSGRGDPADAGTPSPVPGEPVLSHASLWVRPPLTELARRIVRDPSVPGAVREQAARMADAAGDREEVYGWDGVHAVQELAVRLVDTDLTGYAGELRRVIGTLLPELTGDDLETRNLRGHLALALNRLGDHDQAEHHLREVVAVSVRVHGPEHRYTLYARGHLAGLLSAAGRLEAAEAERRELLEVYLRRPEFDVVAVGESRSRLAQVLQQRERHQEALDEYRRAHHDCLAALGPDHPETLGALWWVGHGLERARRYPEAEEAYRELLDAWTRTAGPDQEDALMARAGLVRVLMGDRRYARAEPELRELVAAAETRYGPRDPRTLDAREDLAVALRDLDRPDDALAVTTSLVPAATRVFGTAHPVALRMRYVHATVLNALERYSEAETECLGILAEELRLGRPEGAVLTTRLELARAVRGQERLAEAEEGYREVARARARLLGEEHDSTLAARHGWAQTLGMLGRHEEAEAELRRVLEARRRVLGADHPDTSSTRAQLVWTLLDQERFTEAEAEQRALTAERAARDGDDAPRTLSSRHNLGYLLNRMGRYAEAEQVNRRAWRDRRRVLGADNPLTLGTWHNLAFSLDHLGRLAEAEAEYAAVLEARGRVLGPHHRNTEVTRGLLEDLRRRIRLSEE
;
A
#
# COMPACT_ATOMS: atom_id res chain seq x y z
N MET A 1 -32.50 -66.34 -10.01
CA MET A 1 -31.31 -65.94 -10.80
C MET A 1 -30.32 -65.21 -9.92
N ILE A 2 -30.75 -64.13 -9.26
CA ILE A 2 -29.94 -63.35 -8.32
C ILE A 2 -29.37 -64.23 -7.19
N ASP A 3 -30.18 -65.09 -6.56
CA ASP A 3 -29.69 -65.97 -5.49
C ASP A 3 -28.62 -66.98 -5.94
N ARG A 4 -28.69 -67.46 -7.18
CA ARG A 4 -27.66 -68.35 -7.75
C ARG A 4 -26.36 -67.61 -8.07
N LEU A 5 -26.46 -66.33 -8.46
CA LEU A 5 -25.30 -65.48 -8.74
C LEU A 5 -24.60 -65.07 -7.43
N SER A 6 -25.37 -64.68 -6.40
CA SER A 6 -24.84 -64.40 -5.06
C SER A 6 -24.14 -65.62 -4.47
N ALA A 7 -24.75 -66.80 -4.53
CA ALA A 7 -24.13 -68.04 -4.05
C ALA A 7 -22.89 -68.49 -4.86
N ALA A 8 -22.70 -68.01 -6.09
CA ALA A 8 -21.50 -68.27 -6.88
C ALA A 8 -20.36 -67.29 -6.53
N LEU A 9 -20.69 -66.03 -6.25
CA LEU A 9 -19.74 -64.99 -5.85
C LEU A 9 -19.23 -65.18 -4.41
N GLU A 10 -20.11 -65.61 -3.50
CA GLU A 10 -19.71 -66.00 -2.13
C GLU A 10 -18.73 -67.18 -2.14
N ARG A 11 -18.96 -68.18 -3.02
CA ARG A 11 -18.01 -69.31 -3.20
C ARG A 11 -16.67 -68.90 -3.80
N ALA A 12 -16.60 -67.74 -4.47
CA ALA A 12 -15.36 -67.15 -4.99
C ALA A 12 -14.69 -66.17 -4.01
N GLY A 13 -15.21 -66.02 -2.78
CA GLY A 13 -14.67 -65.11 -1.76
C GLY A 13 -14.92 -63.62 -2.04
N VAL A 14 -15.90 -63.31 -2.88
CA VAL A 14 -16.27 -61.93 -3.24
C VAL A 14 -17.61 -61.60 -2.58
N GLU A 15 -17.57 -60.85 -1.49
CA GLU A 15 -18.76 -60.29 -0.85
C GLU A 15 -19.10 -58.93 -1.48
N LEU A 16 -20.25 -58.86 -2.16
CA LEU A 16 -20.80 -57.63 -2.71
C LEU A 16 -22.04 -57.23 -1.92
N SER A 17 -22.19 -55.95 -1.63
CA SER A 17 -23.44 -55.41 -1.11
C SER A 17 -24.56 -55.52 -2.16
N THR A 18 -25.83 -55.52 -1.72
CA THR A 18 -27.00 -55.56 -2.62
C THR A 18 -26.95 -54.46 -3.69
N GLN A 19 -26.37 -53.30 -3.36
CA GLN A 19 -26.22 -52.17 -4.28
C GLN A 19 -25.12 -52.41 -5.32
N GLU A 20 -23.99 -52.99 -4.94
CA GLU A 20 -22.92 -53.37 -5.87
C GLU A 20 -23.35 -54.51 -6.80
N LEU A 21 -24.15 -55.46 -6.31
CA LEU A 21 -24.73 -56.52 -7.13
C LEU A 21 -25.70 -55.95 -8.18
N LEU A 22 -26.52 -54.95 -7.80
CA LEU A 22 -27.40 -54.22 -8.70
C LEU A 22 -26.61 -53.41 -9.74
N ASP A 23 -25.51 -52.77 -9.35
CA ASP A 23 -24.64 -52.03 -10.28
C ASP A 23 -23.96 -52.96 -11.30
N VAL A 24 -23.51 -54.14 -10.89
CA VAL A 24 -22.93 -55.16 -11.79
C VAL A 24 -23.98 -55.69 -12.78
N LEU A 25 -25.20 -55.97 -12.32
CA LEU A 25 -26.30 -56.41 -13.18
C LEU A 25 -26.75 -55.30 -14.14
N TRP A 26 -26.78 -54.06 -13.68
CA TRP A 26 -27.09 -52.88 -14.49
C TRP A 26 -26.02 -52.62 -15.56
N LEU A 27 -24.73 -52.78 -15.22
CA LEU A 27 -23.62 -52.70 -16.17
C LEU A 27 -23.68 -53.83 -17.20
N ALA A 28 -24.00 -55.06 -16.80
CA ALA A 28 -24.14 -56.20 -17.71
C ALA A 28 -25.28 -56.01 -18.71
N VAL A 29 -26.39 -55.37 -18.29
CA VAL A 29 -27.53 -55.05 -19.18
C VAL A 29 -27.19 -53.89 -20.13
N ARG A 30 -26.42 -52.89 -19.68
CA ARG A 30 -26.06 -51.71 -20.50
C ARG A 30 -24.88 -51.93 -21.44
N THR A 31 -24.03 -52.91 -21.18
CA THR A 31 -22.87 -53.21 -22.02
C THR A 31 -23.20 -54.09 -23.23
N GLY A 32 -24.47 -54.51 -23.41
CA GLY A 32 -25.01 -55.10 -24.62
C GLY A 32 -24.12 -56.20 -25.21
N GLY A 33 -24.37 -57.46 -24.85
CA GLY A 33 -23.55 -58.61 -25.26
C GLY A 33 -23.03 -58.52 -26.70
N ALA A 34 -21.72 -58.30 -26.82
CA ALA A 34 -20.96 -58.50 -28.05
C ALA A 34 -20.24 -59.87 -27.95
N PRO A 35 -20.08 -60.58 -29.08
CA PRO A 35 -19.84 -62.02 -29.10
C PRO A 35 -18.43 -62.38 -28.65
N ALA A 36 -18.31 -63.57 -28.07
CA ALA A 36 -17.04 -64.21 -27.76
C ALA A 36 -16.23 -64.41 -29.06
N GLY A 37 -15.33 -63.48 -29.35
CA GLY A 37 -14.25 -63.65 -30.31
C GLY A 37 -13.17 -64.53 -29.68
N THR A 38 -12.99 -65.71 -30.27
CA THR A 38 -11.96 -66.70 -29.98
C THR A 38 -10.57 -66.06 -29.93
N GLY A 39 -10.02 -65.89 -28.74
CA GLY A 39 -8.62 -65.58 -28.50
C GLY A 39 -8.11 -66.54 -27.42
N GLU A 40 -7.34 -67.53 -27.86
CA GLU A 40 -6.64 -68.49 -27.01
C GLU A 40 -5.98 -67.81 -25.80
N PRO A 41 -6.05 -68.40 -24.59
CA PRO A 41 -5.31 -67.92 -23.45
C PRO A 41 -3.80 -68.08 -23.75
N PRO A 42 -2.96 -67.04 -23.58
CA PRO A 42 -1.53 -67.23 -23.66
C PRO A 42 -1.14 -68.21 -22.55
N ALA A 43 -0.59 -69.35 -22.98
CA ALA A 43 -0.08 -70.42 -22.15
C ALA A 43 0.85 -69.84 -21.07
N GLY A 44 0.51 -70.06 -19.81
CA GLY A 44 1.40 -69.76 -18.72
C GLY A 44 2.70 -70.55 -18.90
N PRO A 45 3.89 -69.93 -18.78
CA PRO A 45 5.10 -70.72 -18.70
C PRO A 45 5.05 -71.54 -17.41
N ALA A 46 5.14 -72.86 -17.59
CA ALA A 46 5.40 -73.85 -16.56
C ALA A 46 6.63 -73.45 -15.71
N PRO A 47 6.72 -73.90 -14.45
CA PRO A 47 7.75 -73.46 -13.52
C PRO A 47 9.12 -73.98 -13.98
N ALA A 48 9.97 -73.08 -14.45
CA ALA A 48 11.39 -73.36 -14.60
C ALA A 48 12.04 -73.39 -13.22
N ALA A 49 12.51 -74.57 -12.85
CA ALA A 49 13.31 -74.84 -11.68
C ALA A 49 14.47 -73.85 -11.54
N THR A 50 14.49 -73.08 -10.45
CA THR A 50 15.69 -72.38 -10.01
C THR A 50 16.41 -73.26 -8.99
N ALA A 51 17.61 -73.65 -9.41
CA ALA A 51 18.55 -74.47 -8.68
C ALA A 51 18.86 -73.89 -7.31
N ARG A 52 18.83 -74.79 -6.33
CA ARG A 52 19.31 -74.61 -4.97
C ARG A 52 20.85 -74.55 -5.01
N PRO A 53 21.51 -73.50 -4.52
CA PRO A 53 22.94 -73.58 -4.24
C PRO A 53 23.17 -74.42 -2.98
N PRO A 54 24.32 -75.12 -2.88
CA PRO A 54 24.55 -76.16 -1.89
C PRO A 54 24.84 -75.59 -0.50
N ARG A 55 24.41 -76.32 0.53
CA ARG A 55 24.94 -76.20 1.89
C ARG A 55 26.42 -76.60 1.89
N PRO A 56 27.32 -75.83 2.53
CA PRO A 56 28.58 -76.38 3.02
C PRO A 56 28.34 -77.18 4.31
N PRO A 57 29.26 -78.10 4.64
CA PRO A 57 29.10 -79.04 5.74
C PRO A 57 29.43 -78.42 7.10
N ALA A 58 28.94 -79.08 8.15
CA ALA A 58 29.41 -78.93 9.50
C ALA A 58 30.88 -79.38 9.59
N ASP A 59 31.73 -78.52 10.17
CA ASP A 59 32.80 -78.83 11.12
C ASP A 59 33.85 -77.71 11.08
N ALA A 60 33.89 -76.90 12.12
CA ALA A 60 35.11 -76.33 12.68
C ALA A 60 34.78 -75.74 14.04
N ALA A 61 35.50 -76.22 15.04
CA ALA A 61 35.47 -75.78 16.43
C ALA A 61 35.45 -74.25 16.58
N GLU A 62 34.62 -73.79 17.51
CA GLU A 62 34.74 -72.46 18.13
C GLU A 62 36.16 -72.29 18.70
N PRO A 63 36.90 -71.21 18.36
CA PRO A 63 37.93 -70.70 19.24
C PRO A 63 37.27 -69.76 20.25
N GLU A 64 37.39 -70.10 21.53
CA GLU A 64 37.13 -69.19 22.65
C GLU A 64 37.80 -67.83 22.45
N PRO A 65 37.11 -66.70 22.72
CA PRO A 65 37.72 -65.47 23.18
C PRO A 65 37.58 -65.35 24.71
N PRO A 66 38.47 -64.57 25.36
CA PRO A 66 39.02 -64.93 26.65
C PRO A 66 38.10 -64.61 27.82
N ALA A 67 38.28 -65.41 28.87
CA ALA A 67 37.86 -65.14 30.23
C ALA A 67 38.31 -63.74 30.70
N GLY A 68 37.40 -62.78 30.56
CA GLY A 68 37.38 -61.53 31.32
C GLY A 68 36.22 -61.61 32.30
N SER A 69 36.49 -62.22 33.46
CA SER A 69 35.60 -62.17 34.62
C SER A 69 35.51 -60.74 35.13
N GLU A 70 34.45 -60.03 34.76
CA GLU A 70 33.89 -59.02 35.66
C GLU A 70 32.74 -59.68 36.41
N ALA A 71 32.98 -59.86 37.70
CA ALA A 71 32.06 -60.45 38.65
C ALA A 71 30.68 -59.79 38.54
N ALA A 72 29.66 -60.62 38.36
CA ALA A 72 28.28 -60.23 38.56
C ALA A 72 28.13 -59.69 39.99
N ASP A 73 27.91 -58.38 40.09
CA ASP A 73 27.55 -57.69 41.32
C ASP A 73 26.25 -58.34 41.87
N PRO A 74 26.17 -58.70 43.17
CA PRO A 74 25.06 -59.47 43.69
C PRO A 74 23.81 -58.61 43.69
N ALA A 75 22.76 -59.10 43.00
CA ALA A 75 21.36 -58.76 43.21
C ALA A 75 21.07 -57.32 43.69
N ARG A 76 21.20 -56.31 42.80
CA ARG A 76 20.46 -55.07 42.99
C ARG A 76 18.96 -55.40 43.02
N PRO A 77 18.21 -55.05 44.08
CA PRO A 77 16.76 -55.12 44.04
C PRO A 77 16.30 -54.23 42.88
N ALA A 78 15.52 -54.78 41.95
CA ALA A 78 14.94 -53.97 40.89
C ALA A 78 14.07 -52.89 41.53
N ASP A 79 14.26 -51.63 41.14
CA ASP A 79 13.37 -50.58 41.59
C ASP A 79 11.92 -50.95 41.25
N PRO A 80 11.00 -50.90 42.22
CA PRO A 80 9.59 -51.14 41.96
C PRO A 80 9.09 -50.07 40.99
N GLY A 81 8.80 -50.47 39.75
CA GLY A 81 8.54 -49.56 38.65
C GLY A 81 7.62 -50.12 37.56
N LEU A 82 7.13 -49.23 36.70
CA LEU A 82 6.40 -49.54 35.48
C LEU A 82 7.37 -49.60 34.30
N TYR A 83 7.31 -50.69 33.54
CA TYR A 83 8.18 -50.96 32.39
C TYR A 83 7.36 -51.01 31.09
N ALA A 84 7.97 -50.59 29.99
CA ALA A 84 7.35 -50.69 28.68
C ALA A 84 7.18 -52.16 28.25
N PRO A 85 6.21 -52.49 27.39
CA PRO A 85 6.02 -53.85 26.89
C PRO A 85 7.15 -54.18 25.90
N GLY A 86 8.17 -54.90 26.35
CA GLY A 86 9.29 -55.37 25.53
C GLY A 86 9.09 -56.77 24.92
N PRO A 87 9.95 -57.18 23.98
CA PRO A 87 9.99 -58.57 23.49
C PRO A 87 10.16 -59.55 24.65
N ARG A 88 9.65 -60.78 24.47
CA ARG A 88 9.72 -61.83 25.51
C ARG A 88 11.18 -62.30 25.62
N PRO A 89 11.82 -62.28 26.80
CA PRO A 89 13.19 -62.75 26.94
C PRO A 89 13.29 -64.24 26.63
N PRO A 90 14.38 -64.72 25.98
CA PRO A 90 14.52 -66.13 25.59
C PRO A 90 14.65 -67.09 26.79
N ARG A 91 15.25 -66.68 27.91
CA ARG A 91 15.34 -67.46 29.17
C ARG A 91 15.47 -66.52 30.38
N GLY A 92 14.76 -66.81 31.48
CA GLY A 92 15.12 -66.36 32.83
C GLY A 92 14.75 -64.94 33.30
N GLY A 93 13.65 -64.31 32.85
CA GLY A 93 13.28 -62.99 33.39
C GLY A 93 12.25 -63.01 34.53
N ARG A 94 12.26 -61.94 35.34
CA ARG A 94 11.45 -61.75 36.56
C ARG A 94 9.95 -61.67 36.25
N THR A 95 9.10 -62.31 37.06
CA THR A 95 7.64 -62.34 36.87
C THR A 95 7.01 -60.94 36.99
N ALA A 96 6.21 -60.54 36.01
CA ALA A 96 5.54 -59.23 36.00
C ALA A 96 4.07 -59.31 35.58
N VAL A 97 3.23 -58.50 36.21
CA VAL A 97 1.81 -58.32 35.90
C VAL A 97 1.65 -57.24 34.82
N THR A 98 0.74 -57.46 33.86
CA THR A 98 0.42 -56.46 32.84
C THR A 98 -0.65 -55.50 33.36
N VAL A 99 -0.37 -54.20 33.27
CA VAL A 99 -1.25 -53.12 33.74
C VAL A 99 -1.61 -52.22 32.56
N GLN A 100 -2.84 -51.68 32.53
CA GLN A 100 -3.26 -50.73 31.49
C GLN A 100 -2.92 -49.31 31.93
N VAL A 101 -2.17 -48.59 31.10
CA VAL A 101 -1.82 -47.19 31.34
C VAL A 101 -2.50 -46.34 30.26
N ARG A 102 -3.19 -45.28 30.69
CA ARG A 102 -3.77 -44.31 29.76
C ARG A 102 -2.68 -43.41 29.18
N GLY A 103 -2.45 -43.54 27.87
CA GLY A 103 -1.50 -42.73 27.12
C GLY A 103 -1.94 -41.28 26.96
N VAL A 104 -1.22 -40.53 26.12
CA VAL A 104 -1.52 -39.11 25.85
C VAL A 104 -2.06 -38.95 24.43
N ARG A 105 -3.03 -38.05 24.24
CA ARG A 105 -3.50 -37.65 22.90
C ARG A 105 -2.38 -36.96 22.13
N ALA A 106 -2.37 -37.10 20.80
CA ALA A 106 -1.42 -36.40 19.94
C ALA A 106 -1.83 -34.95 19.70
N LEU A 107 -3.14 -34.67 19.62
CA LEU A 107 -3.72 -33.34 19.47
C LEU A 107 -4.25 -32.83 20.82
N THR A 108 -3.56 -31.85 21.41
CA THR A 108 -3.93 -31.28 22.72
C THR A 108 -5.13 -30.34 22.68
N ARG A 109 -5.39 -29.67 21.55
CA ARG A 109 -6.50 -28.70 21.37
C ARG A 109 -7.48 -29.10 20.26
N ALA A 110 -7.87 -30.37 20.22
CA ALA A 110 -8.72 -30.94 19.18
C ALA A 110 -10.04 -30.16 18.90
N HIS A 111 -10.66 -29.59 19.94
CA HIS A 111 -11.90 -28.81 19.81
C HIS A 111 -11.70 -27.50 19.03
N ARG A 112 -10.54 -26.84 19.16
CA ARG A 112 -10.22 -25.60 18.43
C ARG A 112 -10.00 -25.88 16.95
N LEU A 113 -9.34 -26.99 16.62
CA LEU A 113 -9.19 -27.43 15.22
C LEU A 113 -10.54 -27.75 14.57
N GLY A 114 -11.46 -28.38 15.32
CA GLY A 114 -12.84 -28.58 14.86
C GLY A 114 -13.59 -27.27 14.58
N ARG A 115 -13.37 -26.24 15.41
CA ARG A 115 -13.94 -24.89 15.19
C ARG A 115 -13.36 -24.22 13.94
N ALA A 116 -12.04 -24.32 13.74
CA ALA A 116 -11.35 -23.77 12.58
C ALA A 116 -11.89 -24.31 11.24
N LEU A 117 -12.25 -25.60 11.19
CA LEU A 117 -12.76 -26.27 9.99
C LEU A 117 -14.27 -26.10 9.76
N ARG A 118 -14.99 -25.41 10.67
CA ARG A 118 -16.45 -25.20 10.59
C ARG A 118 -16.94 -24.52 9.29
N PRO A 119 -16.20 -23.58 8.66
CA PRO A 119 -16.57 -23.01 7.35
C PRO A 119 -16.84 -24.05 6.27
N LEU A 120 -16.22 -25.23 6.33
CA LEU A 120 -16.44 -26.31 5.35
C LEU A 120 -17.82 -26.97 5.47
N ARG A 121 -18.57 -26.73 6.56
CA ARG A 121 -19.89 -27.33 6.79
C ARG A 121 -20.98 -26.59 6.01
N GLN A 122 -20.95 -26.74 4.70
CA GLN A 122 -21.94 -26.15 3.78
C GLN A 122 -22.98 -27.17 3.32
N TRP A 123 -24.21 -26.70 3.12
CA TRP A 123 -25.34 -27.49 2.62
C TRP A 123 -25.71 -27.05 1.21
N SER A 124 -26.08 -27.99 0.36
CA SER A 124 -26.63 -27.72 -0.96
C SER A 124 -27.91 -28.52 -1.21
N PRO A 125 -28.86 -28.00 -2.00
CA PRO A 125 -29.95 -28.81 -2.53
C PRO A 125 -29.38 -30.02 -3.28
N SER A 126 -29.83 -31.23 -2.94
CA SER A 126 -29.42 -32.44 -3.64
C SER A 126 -30.05 -32.45 -5.04
N PRO A 127 -29.27 -32.65 -6.11
CA PRO A 127 -29.82 -32.75 -7.46
C PRO A 127 -30.49 -34.11 -7.72
N ARG A 128 -30.33 -35.08 -6.82
CA ARG A 128 -30.79 -36.47 -6.99
C ARG A 128 -31.83 -36.89 -5.96
N LEU A 129 -31.76 -36.34 -4.75
CA LEU A 129 -32.68 -36.66 -3.66
C LEU A 129 -33.70 -35.53 -3.52
N VAL A 130 -34.99 -35.90 -3.62
CA VAL A 130 -36.11 -34.99 -3.40
C VAL A 130 -37.01 -35.57 -2.32
N ARG A 131 -37.48 -34.73 -1.41
CA ARG A 131 -38.42 -35.07 -0.35
C ARG A 131 -39.78 -34.46 -0.66
N LEU A 132 -40.83 -35.19 -0.33
CA LEU A 132 -42.20 -34.68 -0.34
C LEU A 132 -42.36 -33.53 0.66
N ASP A 133 -42.80 -32.37 0.19
CA ASP A 133 -43.27 -31.29 1.05
C ASP A 133 -44.76 -31.51 1.32
N GLU A 134 -45.05 -32.24 2.40
CA GLU A 134 -46.41 -32.66 2.76
C GLU A 134 -47.35 -31.47 2.94
N SER A 135 -46.88 -30.39 3.59
CA SER A 135 -47.67 -29.18 3.81
C SER A 135 -47.92 -28.43 2.52
N ALA A 136 -46.89 -28.17 1.70
CA ALA A 136 -47.08 -27.47 0.44
C ALA A 136 -47.87 -28.30 -0.59
N SER A 137 -47.82 -29.63 -0.50
CA SER A 137 -48.68 -30.52 -1.28
C SER A 137 -50.12 -30.43 -0.79
N ALA A 138 -50.37 -30.51 0.53
CA ALA A 138 -51.71 -30.38 1.10
C ALA A 138 -52.36 -29.03 0.77
N ASP A 139 -51.61 -27.93 0.85
CA ASP A 139 -52.09 -26.59 0.51
C ASP A 139 -52.45 -26.50 -0.98
N ARG A 140 -51.58 -27.02 -1.87
CA ARG A 140 -51.83 -27.02 -3.32
C ARG A 140 -53.05 -27.87 -3.68
N ILE A 141 -53.22 -29.01 -3.03
CA ILE A 141 -54.38 -29.90 -3.21
C ILE A 141 -55.65 -29.21 -2.73
N ALA A 142 -55.61 -28.52 -1.59
CA ALA A 142 -56.74 -27.76 -1.05
C ALA A 142 -57.14 -26.59 -1.96
N GLU A 143 -56.17 -25.90 -2.56
CA GLU A 143 -56.40 -24.76 -3.46
C GLU A 143 -56.89 -25.18 -4.85
N THR A 144 -56.39 -26.28 -5.39
CA THR A 144 -56.65 -26.67 -6.80
C THR A 144 -57.66 -27.81 -6.96
N GLY A 145 -57.93 -28.57 -5.89
CA GLY A 145 -58.77 -29.77 -5.92
C GLY A 145 -58.14 -30.98 -6.62
N LEU A 146 -56.88 -30.89 -7.06
CA LEU A 146 -56.14 -31.94 -7.76
C LEU A 146 -55.06 -32.52 -6.83
N PRO A 147 -54.71 -33.83 -6.92
CA PRO A 147 -53.71 -34.47 -6.07
C PRO A 147 -52.27 -34.10 -6.47
N ASP A 148 -51.93 -32.81 -6.41
CA ASP A 148 -50.64 -32.27 -6.81
C ASP A 148 -49.58 -32.40 -5.71
N VAL A 149 -48.49 -33.09 -6.06
CA VAL A 149 -47.39 -33.41 -5.15
C VAL A 149 -46.26 -32.40 -5.32
N VAL A 150 -45.94 -31.67 -4.25
CA VAL A 150 -44.83 -30.71 -4.21
C VAL A 150 -43.58 -31.39 -3.67
N LEU A 151 -42.59 -31.57 -4.54
CA LEU A 151 -41.29 -32.13 -4.17
C LEU A 151 -40.27 -31.00 -3.96
N ARG A 152 -39.52 -31.06 -2.87
CA ARG A 152 -38.38 -30.17 -2.59
C ARG A 152 -37.08 -30.98 -2.54
N PRO A 153 -35.99 -30.51 -3.15
CA PRO A 153 -34.68 -31.14 -3.02
C PRO A 153 -34.30 -31.35 -1.54
N GLU A 154 -33.83 -32.54 -1.20
CA GLU A 154 -33.30 -32.84 0.12
C GLU A 154 -31.97 -32.08 0.33
N ARG A 155 -31.66 -31.69 1.58
CA ARG A 155 -30.42 -30.99 1.89
C ARG A 155 -29.30 -32.01 2.08
N GLU A 156 -28.29 -31.98 1.20
CA GLU A 156 -27.06 -32.77 1.36
C GLU A 156 -25.87 -31.85 1.67
N HIS A 157 -24.82 -32.42 2.27
CA HIS A 157 -23.55 -31.70 2.42
C HIS A 157 -22.93 -31.41 1.06
N ARG A 158 -22.48 -30.16 0.88
CA ARG A 158 -21.95 -29.70 -0.40
C ARG A 158 -20.62 -30.36 -0.77
N LEU A 159 -19.79 -30.68 0.21
CA LEU A 159 -18.40 -31.13 -0.01
C LEU A 159 -18.23 -32.63 0.22
N SER A 160 -17.28 -33.24 -0.49
CA SER A 160 -16.69 -34.54 -0.14
C SER A 160 -15.20 -34.35 0.14
N LEU A 161 -14.65 -35.07 1.12
CA LEU A 161 -13.24 -34.97 1.50
C LEU A 161 -12.50 -36.27 1.21
N THR A 162 -11.37 -36.17 0.51
CA THR A 162 -10.36 -37.24 0.44
C THR A 162 -9.19 -36.86 1.34
N LEU A 163 -9.03 -37.53 2.47
CA LEU A 163 -7.87 -37.43 3.35
C LEU A 163 -6.83 -38.47 2.92
N ILE A 164 -5.72 -38.01 2.37
CA ILE A 164 -4.55 -38.84 2.05
C ILE A 164 -3.60 -38.77 3.24
N VAL A 165 -3.26 -39.91 3.82
CA VAL A 165 -2.29 -40.00 4.90
C VAL A 165 -1.04 -40.66 4.35
N ASP A 166 0.08 -39.95 4.39
CA ASP A 166 1.38 -40.53 4.10
C ASP A 166 1.65 -41.67 5.09
N ASP A 167 1.99 -42.85 4.58
CA ASP A 167 2.31 -44.02 5.39
C ASP A 167 3.77 -44.49 5.20
N GLY A 168 4.63 -43.57 4.76
CA GLY A 168 6.08 -43.76 4.73
C GLY A 168 6.71 -43.99 6.12
N PRO A 169 8.00 -44.39 6.18
CA PRO A 169 8.64 -44.85 7.41
C PRO A 169 8.63 -43.84 8.57
N SER A 170 8.72 -42.53 8.30
CA SER A 170 8.70 -41.47 9.31
C SER A 170 7.30 -41.23 9.88
N MET A 171 6.24 -41.59 9.14
CA MET A 171 4.84 -41.36 9.51
C MET A 171 4.33 -42.23 10.66
N VAL A 172 5.15 -43.18 11.12
CA VAL A 172 4.87 -43.98 12.32
C VAL A 172 4.70 -43.09 13.57
N LEU A 173 5.43 -41.97 13.66
CA LEU A 173 5.28 -40.96 14.71
C LEU A 173 3.94 -40.24 14.68
N TRP A 174 3.33 -40.17 13.51
CA TRP A 174 2.15 -39.36 13.24
C TRP A 174 0.87 -40.21 13.11
N ARG A 175 0.97 -41.55 13.18
CA ARG A 175 -0.18 -42.47 13.06
C ARG A 175 -1.32 -42.13 14.02
N GLN A 176 -1.02 -41.82 15.29
CA GLN A 176 -2.07 -41.44 16.26
C GLN A 176 -2.66 -40.07 15.92
N LEU A 177 -1.83 -39.12 15.51
CA LEU A 177 -2.27 -37.78 15.07
C LEU A 177 -3.19 -37.88 13.85
N ALA A 178 -2.87 -38.73 12.87
CA ALA A 178 -3.71 -39.01 11.70
C ALA A 178 -5.07 -39.60 12.11
N ALA A 179 -5.08 -40.54 13.05
CA ALA A 179 -6.32 -41.13 13.58
C ALA A 179 -7.18 -40.10 14.34
N GLU A 180 -6.55 -39.23 15.13
CA GLU A 180 -7.26 -38.17 15.85
C GLU A 180 -7.80 -37.08 14.91
N LEU A 181 -7.05 -36.67 13.88
CA LEU A 181 -7.51 -35.75 12.84
C LEU A 181 -8.69 -36.32 12.06
N ARG A 182 -8.61 -37.60 11.66
CA ARG A 182 -9.73 -38.33 11.08
C ARG A 182 -10.97 -38.24 11.97
N ALA A 183 -10.84 -38.54 13.27
CA ALA A 183 -11.96 -38.50 14.19
C ALA A 183 -12.55 -37.09 14.37
N ILE A 184 -11.76 -36.03 14.19
CA ILE A 184 -12.25 -34.64 14.16
C ILE A 184 -13.06 -34.40 12.89
N LEU A 185 -12.54 -34.81 11.73
CA LEU A 185 -13.22 -34.65 10.43
C LEU A 185 -14.53 -35.44 10.34
N GLU A 186 -14.58 -36.65 10.92
CA GLU A 186 -15.80 -37.44 11.05
C GLU A 186 -16.84 -36.76 11.95
N ARG A 187 -16.42 -36.28 13.13
CA ARG A 187 -17.31 -35.59 14.08
C ARG A 187 -17.77 -34.21 13.60
N LEU A 188 -17.02 -33.56 12.72
CA LEU A 188 -17.39 -32.28 12.13
C LEU A 188 -18.70 -32.37 11.34
N GLY A 189 -18.96 -33.53 10.73
CA GLY A 189 -20.16 -33.78 9.94
C GLY A 189 -20.33 -32.72 8.83
N ALA A 190 -19.25 -32.37 8.14
CA ALA A 190 -19.25 -31.36 7.07
C ALA A 190 -19.30 -31.95 5.66
N PHE A 191 -19.04 -33.25 5.53
CA PHE A 191 -18.80 -33.89 4.24
C PHE A 191 -19.87 -34.94 3.96
N ARG A 192 -20.36 -34.97 2.71
CA ARG A 192 -21.26 -36.02 2.21
C ARG A 192 -20.57 -37.37 2.19
N GLN A 193 -19.28 -37.39 1.85
CA GLN A 193 -18.43 -38.57 1.88
C GLN A 193 -17.04 -38.18 2.40
N LEU A 194 -16.52 -38.97 3.34
CA LEU A 194 -15.14 -38.91 3.81
C LEU A 194 -14.39 -40.17 3.36
N ARG A 195 -13.41 -40.02 2.47
CA ARG A 195 -12.54 -41.10 1.98
C ARG A 195 -11.15 -40.96 2.59
N ILE A 196 -10.56 -42.06 3.01
CA ILE A 196 -9.23 -42.08 3.64
C ILE A 196 -8.34 -43.04 2.88
N LEU A 197 -7.21 -42.56 2.38
CA LEU A 197 -6.27 -43.31 1.55
C LEU A 197 -4.86 -43.27 2.17
N GLY A 198 -4.09 -44.34 1.98
CA GLY A 198 -2.65 -44.38 2.33
C GLY A 198 -1.79 -43.95 1.15
N LEU A 199 -0.74 -43.16 1.39
CA LEU A 199 0.27 -42.81 0.39
C LEU A 199 1.64 -43.32 0.83
N ASP A 200 2.09 -44.38 0.16
CA ASP A 200 3.39 -45.01 0.41
C ASP A 200 4.47 -44.21 -0.30
N THR A 201 5.30 -43.52 0.48
CA THR A 201 6.38 -42.65 0.00
C THR A 201 7.78 -43.27 0.15
N GLY A 202 7.85 -44.57 0.46
CA GLY A 202 9.10 -45.28 0.72
C GLY A 202 10.00 -45.46 -0.51
N ASP A 203 9.42 -45.58 -1.70
CA ASP A 203 10.14 -45.64 -2.98
C ASP A 203 10.31 -44.23 -3.57
N ALA A 204 11.56 -43.83 -3.87
CA ALA A 204 11.87 -42.50 -4.39
C ALA A 204 11.19 -42.19 -5.73
N ALA A 205 11.00 -43.17 -6.61
CA ALA A 205 10.46 -42.93 -7.96
C ALA A 205 8.99 -43.32 -8.11
N ALA A 206 8.49 -44.25 -7.29
CA ALA A 206 7.18 -44.86 -7.47
C ALA A 206 6.31 -44.83 -6.20
N PRO A 207 5.79 -43.65 -5.78
CA PRO A 207 4.84 -43.61 -4.68
C PRO A 207 3.58 -44.44 -5.00
N VAL A 208 3.01 -45.10 -3.99
CA VAL A 208 1.85 -46.01 -4.17
C VAL A 208 0.67 -45.53 -3.33
N LEU A 209 -0.50 -45.36 -3.98
CA LEU A 209 -1.74 -45.03 -3.28
C LEU A 209 -2.49 -46.32 -2.88
N ARG A 210 -2.95 -46.41 -1.64
CA ARG A 210 -3.61 -47.59 -1.05
C ARG A 210 -4.99 -47.26 -0.51
N ALA A 211 -5.88 -48.26 -0.50
CA ALA A 211 -7.25 -48.11 -0.03
C ALA A 211 -7.38 -47.83 1.47
N ARG A 212 -6.34 -48.12 2.27
CA ARG A 212 -6.27 -47.83 3.71
C ARG A 212 -4.83 -47.43 4.09
N PRO A 213 -4.64 -46.42 4.96
CA PRO A 213 -3.31 -46.02 5.43
C PRO A 213 -2.72 -47.05 6.40
N PHE A 214 -1.38 -47.17 6.39
CA PHE A 214 -0.62 -48.08 7.26
C PHE A 214 -1.01 -49.56 7.09
N ALA A 215 -1.54 -49.93 5.92
CA ALA A 215 -1.97 -51.28 5.59
C ALA A 215 -1.29 -51.73 4.28
N PRO A 216 -0.07 -52.30 4.33
CA PRO A 216 0.71 -52.66 3.14
C PRO A 216 -0.01 -53.68 2.23
N ALA A 217 -0.90 -54.51 2.81
CA ALA A 217 -1.71 -55.49 2.09
C ALA A 217 -3.00 -54.89 1.47
N ALA A 218 -3.32 -53.61 1.72
CA ALA A 218 -4.53 -53.00 1.19
C ALA A 218 -4.46 -52.83 -0.35
N PRO A 219 -5.60 -52.95 -1.07
CA PRO A 219 -5.65 -52.79 -2.52
C PRO A 219 -5.07 -51.46 -2.98
N ARG A 220 -4.29 -51.49 -4.07
CA ARG A 220 -3.73 -50.29 -4.72
C ARG A 220 -4.82 -49.47 -5.39
N ARG A 221 -4.66 -48.16 -5.41
CA ARG A 221 -5.57 -47.20 -6.05
C ARG A 221 -4.83 -46.39 -7.09
N THR A 222 -5.53 -45.95 -8.13
CA THR A 222 -4.94 -45.08 -9.16
C THR A 222 -4.94 -43.63 -8.67
N PRO A 223 -3.93 -42.81 -9.02
CA PRO A 223 -3.90 -41.39 -8.64
C PRO A 223 -5.12 -40.60 -9.11
N GLY A 224 -5.74 -41.01 -10.22
CA GLY A 224 -6.98 -40.40 -10.73
C GLY A 224 -8.20 -40.63 -9.83
N SER A 225 -8.21 -41.70 -9.01
CA SER A 225 -9.33 -42.04 -8.12
C SER A 225 -9.49 -41.11 -6.91
N VAL A 226 -8.54 -40.20 -6.69
CA VAL A 226 -8.54 -39.19 -5.60
C VAL A 226 -9.56 -38.09 -5.87
N VAL A 227 -9.73 -37.72 -7.14
CA VAL A 227 -10.61 -36.65 -7.59
C VAL A 227 -11.97 -37.25 -7.95
N GLY A 228 -13.04 -36.82 -7.28
CA GLY A 228 -14.40 -37.22 -7.62
C GLY A 228 -14.86 -36.61 -8.96
N GLN A 229 -15.80 -37.26 -9.66
CA GLN A 229 -16.34 -36.77 -10.93
C GLN A 229 -17.24 -35.53 -10.80
N GLU A 230 -17.65 -35.17 -9.58
CA GLU A 230 -18.71 -34.19 -9.32
C GLU A 230 -18.21 -32.78 -8.98
N GLY A 231 -16.89 -32.50 -9.06
CA GLY A 231 -16.33 -31.15 -8.88
C GLY A 231 -16.47 -30.53 -7.49
N ARG A 232 -16.89 -31.33 -6.48
CA ARG A 232 -17.13 -30.92 -5.08
C ARG A 232 -16.20 -31.61 -4.08
N THR A 233 -15.07 -32.13 -4.55
CA THR A 233 -14.09 -32.84 -3.73
C THR A 233 -12.98 -31.90 -3.28
N VAL A 234 -12.65 -31.92 -1.99
CA VAL A 234 -11.45 -31.30 -1.43
C VAL A 234 -10.48 -32.41 -1.03
N VAL A 235 -9.17 -32.16 -1.19
CA VAL A 235 -8.12 -33.11 -0.82
C VAL A 235 -7.23 -32.52 0.26
N LEU A 236 -7.03 -33.27 1.34
CA LEU A 236 -6.04 -32.97 2.37
C LEU A 236 -4.98 -34.07 2.37
N VAL A 237 -3.71 -33.68 2.30
CA VAL A 237 -2.57 -34.61 2.36
C VAL A 237 -1.85 -34.41 3.67
N LEU A 238 -1.99 -35.34 4.61
CA LEU A 238 -1.24 -35.32 5.87
C LEU A 238 0.11 -36.02 5.65
N SER A 239 1.19 -35.26 5.72
CA SER A 239 2.55 -35.77 5.52
C SER A 239 3.56 -34.91 6.26
N ASP A 240 4.66 -35.50 6.73
CA ASP A 240 5.83 -34.78 7.24
C ASP A 240 6.86 -34.41 6.15
N GLY A 241 6.63 -34.84 4.90
CA GLY A 241 7.47 -34.51 3.76
C GLY A 241 8.84 -35.16 3.71
N VAL A 242 9.15 -36.04 4.66
CA VAL A 242 10.51 -36.56 4.81
C VAL A 242 10.79 -37.71 3.85
N GLY A 243 9.77 -38.47 3.43
CA GLY A 243 9.93 -39.70 2.64
C GLY A 243 10.74 -39.54 1.34
N PRO A 244 11.43 -40.60 0.87
CA PRO A 244 12.20 -40.58 -0.39
C PRO A 244 11.43 -40.01 -1.60
N ALA A 245 10.13 -40.34 -1.74
CA ALA A 245 9.29 -39.84 -2.82
C ALA A 245 9.03 -38.31 -2.78
N TRP A 246 9.14 -37.69 -1.61
CA TRP A 246 9.08 -36.23 -1.47
C TRP A 246 10.41 -35.58 -1.85
N ARG A 247 11.53 -36.17 -1.42
CA ARG A 247 12.87 -35.64 -1.73
C ARG A 247 13.20 -35.73 -3.21
N SER A 248 12.70 -36.75 -3.90
CA SER A 248 12.89 -36.92 -5.33
C SER A 248 12.04 -35.98 -6.19
N GLY A 249 10.95 -35.41 -5.66
CA GLY A 249 9.97 -34.65 -6.46
C GLY A 249 8.75 -35.47 -6.92
N ALA A 250 8.70 -36.78 -6.66
CA ALA A 250 7.64 -37.66 -7.17
C ALA A 250 6.25 -37.32 -6.59
N VAL A 251 6.17 -36.97 -5.30
CA VAL A 251 4.90 -36.57 -4.66
C VAL A 251 4.43 -35.20 -5.16
N GLN A 252 5.35 -34.26 -5.38
CA GLN A 252 5.06 -32.92 -5.90
C GLN A 252 4.39 -33.00 -7.29
N ARG A 253 4.79 -33.97 -8.13
CA ARG A 253 4.11 -34.25 -9.41
C ARG A 253 2.66 -34.71 -9.23
N TRP A 254 2.39 -35.53 -8.20
CA TRP A 254 1.02 -35.97 -7.90
C TRP A 254 0.18 -34.83 -7.31
N LEU A 255 0.75 -34.02 -6.42
CA LEU A 255 0.12 -32.80 -5.90
C LEU A 255 -0.25 -31.85 -7.04
N ALA A 256 0.68 -31.53 -7.95
CA ALA A 256 0.41 -30.67 -9.09
C ALA A 256 -0.73 -31.22 -9.96
N ARG A 257 -0.79 -32.55 -10.16
CA ARG A 257 -1.87 -33.20 -10.93
C ARG A 257 -3.23 -33.07 -10.24
N TRP A 258 -3.31 -33.28 -8.93
CA TRP A 258 -4.55 -33.15 -8.17
C TRP A 258 -4.99 -31.69 -8.04
N ALA A 259 -4.06 -30.79 -7.73
CA ALA A 259 -4.27 -29.37 -7.47
C ALA A 259 -4.76 -28.61 -8.71
N ARG A 260 -4.50 -29.11 -9.93
CA ARG A 260 -5.13 -28.59 -11.15
C ARG A 260 -6.63 -28.85 -11.24
N ARG A 261 -7.16 -29.86 -10.54
CA ARG A 261 -8.55 -30.29 -10.70
C ARG A 261 -9.42 -29.99 -9.49
N VAL A 262 -8.84 -29.97 -8.29
CA VAL A 262 -9.55 -29.79 -7.03
C VAL A 262 -8.72 -28.96 -6.06
N PRO A 263 -9.34 -28.36 -5.02
CA PRO A 263 -8.62 -27.80 -3.89
C PRO A 263 -7.77 -28.88 -3.20
N VAL A 264 -6.47 -28.65 -3.11
CA VAL A 264 -5.50 -29.52 -2.43
C VAL A 264 -4.74 -28.68 -1.42
N ALA A 265 -4.65 -29.16 -0.18
CA ALA A 265 -3.69 -28.64 0.79
C ALA A 265 -2.89 -29.77 1.45
N VAL A 266 -1.66 -29.48 1.80
CA VAL A 266 -0.79 -30.38 2.54
C VAL A 266 -0.82 -29.96 4.01
N VAL A 267 -1.14 -30.88 4.90
CA VAL A 267 -1.19 -30.66 6.34
C VAL A 267 0.10 -31.18 6.96
N GLN A 268 0.83 -30.30 7.62
CA GLN A 268 2.13 -30.52 8.23
C GLN A 268 2.03 -30.77 9.73
N PRO A 269 2.47 -31.96 10.21
CA PRO A 269 2.65 -32.20 11.63
C PRO A 269 3.92 -31.54 12.19
N LEU A 270 4.85 -31.13 11.32
CA LEU A 270 6.09 -30.44 11.66
C LEU A 270 5.91 -28.92 11.58
N PRO A 271 6.64 -28.14 12.41
CA PRO A 271 6.64 -26.68 12.32
C PRO A 271 7.40 -26.20 11.08
N PRO A 272 7.13 -24.97 10.59
CA PRO A 272 7.78 -24.42 9.40
C PRO A 272 9.31 -24.54 9.35
N ARG A 273 9.99 -24.34 10.49
CA ARG A 273 11.45 -24.44 10.59
C ARG A 273 12.02 -25.84 10.32
N MET A 274 11.19 -26.88 10.35
CA MET A 274 11.58 -28.28 10.13
C MET A 274 11.04 -28.84 8.82
N TRP A 275 10.39 -28.02 7.98
CA TRP A 275 9.92 -28.49 6.69
C TRP A 275 11.13 -28.84 5.81
N PRO A 276 11.18 -30.05 5.24
CA PRO A 276 12.36 -30.52 4.52
C PRO A 276 12.55 -29.73 3.22
N ALA A 277 13.57 -28.86 3.19
CA ALA A 277 14.00 -28.17 1.98
C ALA A 277 14.92 -29.08 1.14
N PRO A 278 14.81 -29.10 -0.21
CA PRO A 278 13.92 -28.26 -1.03
C PRO A 278 12.51 -28.82 -1.24
N ALA A 279 12.20 -30.04 -0.76
CA ALA A 279 10.95 -30.74 -1.03
C ALA A 279 9.68 -29.95 -0.64
N MET A 280 9.79 -29.06 0.35
CA MET A 280 8.71 -28.26 0.92
C MET A 280 9.09 -26.79 1.14
N ALA A 281 9.88 -26.22 0.22
CA ALA A 281 10.16 -24.78 0.22
C ALA A 281 8.86 -23.99 -0.01
N ALA A 282 8.35 -23.36 1.05
CA ALA A 282 7.09 -22.63 1.02
C ALA A 282 7.31 -21.14 1.28
N GLU A 283 6.59 -20.31 0.53
CA GLU A 283 6.58 -18.86 0.67
C GLU A 283 5.26 -18.41 1.26
N ARG A 284 5.27 -17.36 2.08
CA ARG A 284 4.03 -16.83 2.66
C ARG A 284 3.37 -15.88 1.65
N LEU A 285 2.25 -16.30 1.07
CA LEU A 285 1.55 -15.59 0.00
C LEU A 285 0.08 -15.38 0.35
N LEU A 286 -0.52 -14.33 -0.19
CA LEU A 286 -1.95 -14.09 -0.12
C LEU A 286 -2.62 -14.84 -1.29
N LEU A 287 -3.43 -15.83 -0.98
CA LEU A 287 -4.20 -16.59 -1.95
C LEU A 287 -5.61 -16.05 -2.03
N ALA A 288 -6.13 -15.79 -3.23
CA ALA A 288 -7.52 -15.42 -3.44
C ALA A 288 -8.23 -16.44 -4.33
N ALA A 289 -9.51 -16.67 -4.02
CA ALA A 289 -10.36 -17.63 -4.71
C ALA A 289 -11.63 -16.94 -5.21
N GLU A 290 -11.86 -16.95 -6.53
CA GLU A 290 -13.05 -16.32 -7.14
C GLU A 290 -14.34 -17.08 -6.84
N ARG A 291 -14.25 -18.35 -6.42
CA ARG A 291 -15.40 -19.20 -6.12
C ARG A 291 -15.09 -20.25 -5.05
N PRO A 292 -16.10 -20.70 -4.28
CA PRO A 292 -15.96 -21.84 -3.39
C PRO A 292 -15.43 -23.07 -4.13
N VAL A 293 -14.58 -23.86 -3.46
CA VAL A 293 -14.04 -25.12 -3.98
C VAL A 293 -13.24 -24.94 -5.28
N ALA A 294 -12.63 -23.76 -5.48
CA ALA A 294 -11.76 -23.51 -6.62
C ALA A 294 -10.55 -24.46 -6.60
N ALA A 295 -10.29 -25.11 -7.74
CA ALA A 295 -9.03 -25.83 -7.91
C ALA A 295 -7.84 -24.87 -7.72
N ASN A 296 -6.73 -25.35 -7.17
CA ASN A 296 -5.60 -24.48 -6.85
C ASN A 296 -5.07 -23.69 -8.06
N ARG A 297 -5.17 -24.25 -9.28
CA ARG A 297 -4.79 -23.53 -10.52
C ARG A 297 -5.64 -22.28 -10.82
N CYS A 298 -6.78 -22.14 -10.15
CA CYS A 298 -7.68 -20.99 -10.25
C CYS A 298 -7.51 -20.02 -9.07
N LEU A 299 -6.51 -20.25 -8.21
CA LEU A 299 -6.18 -19.31 -7.14
C LEU A 299 -5.27 -18.22 -7.70
N THR A 300 -5.57 -16.97 -7.39
CA THR A 300 -4.65 -15.87 -7.63
C THR A 300 -3.69 -15.76 -6.45
N ILE A 301 -2.46 -15.36 -6.75
CA ILE A 301 -1.37 -15.27 -5.78
C ILE A 301 -0.93 -13.81 -5.75
N HIS A 302 -0.91 -13.25 -4.56
CA HIS A 302 -0.37 -11.92 -4.29
C HIS A 302 0.75 -12.05 -3.27
N HIS A 303 1.81 -11.28 -3.44
CA HIS A 303 2.79 -11.14 -2.37
C HIS A 303 2.13 -10.30 -1.27
N PRO A 304 2.20 -10.70 0.01
CA PRO A 304 1.52 -9.98 1.08
C PRO A 304 1.98 -8.53 1.16
N LEU A 305 3.23 -8.24 0.78
CA LEU A 305 3.87 -6.91 0.86
C LEU A 305 4.12 -6.21 -0.49
N LEU A 306 3.64 -6.73 -1.63
CA LEU A 306 3.78 -6.02 -2.92
C LEU A 306 2.39 -5.63 -3.45
N PRO A 307 2.24 -4.46 -4.09
CA PRO A 307 1.00 -4.10 -4.78
C PRO A 307 0.49 -5.20 -5.72
N SER A 308 -0.82 -5.34 -5.76
CA SER A 308 -1.55 -6.21 -6.67
C SER A 308 -1.10 -5.98 -8.12
N GLY A 309 -0.72 -7.05 -8.82
CA GLY A 309 -0.29 -6.97 -10.23
C GLY A 309 1.21 -6.74 -10.46
N LEU A 310 2.02 -6.56 -9.40
CA LEU A 310 3.48 -6.53 -9.53
C LEU A 310 4.13 -7.91 -9.68
N LEU A 311 3.46 -8.98 -9.24
CA LEU A 311 3.84 -10.33 -9.58
C LEU A 311 3.25 -10.68 -10.95
N ALA A 312 4.09 -11.18 -11.87
CA ALA A 312 3.60 -11.78 -13.10
C ALA A 312 2.66 -12.96 -12.77
N PRO A 313 1.66 -13.26 -13.62
CA PRO A 313 0.78 -14.41 -13.42
C PRO A 313 1.62 -15.69 -13.24
N TYR A 314 1.51 -16.32 -12.08
CA TYR A 314 2.24 -17.57 -11.83
C TYR A 314 1.60 -18.70 -12.63
N GLU A 315 2.30 -19.19 -13.67
CA GLU A 315 1.78 -20.25 -14.56
C GLU A 315 1.66 -21.64 -13.90
N GLY A 316 2.25 -21.81 -12.71
CA GLY A 316 2.22 -23.06 -11.96
C GLY A 316 0.93 -23.27 -11.15
N VAL A 317 1.03 -24.07 -10.09
CA VAL A 317 -0.09 -24.34 -9.18
C VAL A 317 0.35 -24.10 -7.73
N PRO A 318 -0.27 -23.15 -7.01
CA PRO A 318 0.01 -22.91 -5.59
C PRO A 318 -0.61 -24.01 -4.73
N VAL A 319 0.16 -24.66 -3.85
CA VAL A 319 -0.38 -25.64 -2.89
C VAL A 319 -0.21 -25.14 -1.47
N PRO A 320 -1.30 -24.79 -0.74
CA PRO A 320 -1.22 -24.42 0.66
C PRO A 320 -0.55 -25.50 1.50
N LEU A 321 0.41 -25.09 2.32
CA LEU A 321 1.14 -25.92 3.26
C LEU A 321 0.76 -25.47 4.68
N LEU A 322 -0.06 -26.27 5.35
CA LEU A 322 -0.79 -25.89 6.56
C LEU A 322 -0.21 -26.61 7.76
N GLU A 323 0.31 -25.89 8.73
CA GLU A 323 0.51 -26.43 10.08
C GLU A 323 -0.85 -26.83 10.69
N LEU A 324 -0.86 -27.83 11.57
CA LEU A 324 -2.02 -28.20 12.40
C LEU A 324 -2.33 -27.16 13.50
N ALA A 325 -2.43 -25.90 13.09
CA ALA A 325 -2.75 -24.74 13.90
C ALA A 325 -4.13 -24.19 13.54
N GLU A 326 -4.81 -23.57 14.53
CA GLU A 326 -6.16 -23.02 14.37
C GLU A 326 -6.23 -21.97 13.26
N GLU A 327 -5.27 -21.04 13.22
CA GLU A 327 -5.25 -19.92 12.26
C GLU A 327 -5.13 -20.38 10.81
N GLN A 328 -4.14 -21.23 10.50
CA GLN A 328 -3.88 -21.65 9.12
C GLN A 328 -5.01 -22.55 8.58
N LEU A 329 -5.54 -23.45 9.43
CA LEU A 329 -6.68 -24.28 9.05
C LEU A 329 -7.96 -23.44 8.86
N ALA A 330 -8.20 -22.43 9.69
CA ALA A 330 -9.36 -21.54 9.54
C ALA A 330 -9.25 -20.68 8.28
N ALA A 331 -8.05 -20.13 8.01
CA ALA A 331 -7.79 -19.33 6.82
C ALA A 331 -7.99 -20.16 5.55
N TRP A 332 -7.42 -21.37 5.49
CA TRP A 332 -7.64 -22.27 4.37
C TRP A 332 -9.09 -22.76 4.25
N ALA A 333 -9.74 -23.12 5.36
CA ALA A 333 -11.14 -23.55 5.34
C ALA A 333 -12.06 -22.44 4.82
N GLY A 334 -11.83 -21.19 5.21
CA GLY A 334 -12.56 -20.03 4.70
C GLY A 334 -12.33 -19.80 3.20
N LEU A 335 -11.08 -19.92 2.73
CA LEU A 335 -10.73 -19.83 1.31
C LEU A 335 -11.41 -20.93 0.48
N ALA A 336 -11.36 -22.18 0.95
CA ALA A 336 -11.97 -23.33 0.25
C ALA A 336 -13.51 -23.30 0.29
N ALA A 337 -14.10 -22.77 1.36
CA ALA A 337 -15.55 -22.56 1.49
C ALA A 337 -16.06 -21.36 0.68
N GLY A 338 -15.18 -20.42 0.32
CA GLY A 338 -15.55 -19.12 -0.25
C GLY A 338 -16.16 -18.15 0.77
N ASP A 339 -15.95 -18.40 2.07
CA ASP A 339 -16.35 -17.51 3.17
C ASP A 339 -15.35 -16.34 3.32
N ARG A 340 -14.10 -16.54 2.90
CA ARG A 340 -13.05 -15.52 2.85
C ARG A 340 -12.56 -15.42 1.40
N GLY A 341 -12.71 -14.24 0.80
CA GLY A 341 -12.26 -14.00 -0.59
C GLY A 341 -10.75 -14.15 -0.78
N SER A 342 -9.96 -13.96 0.28
CA SER A 342 -8.52 -14.16 0.30
C SER A 342 -8.00 -14.67 1.66
N ALA A 343 -6.80 -15.28 1.66
CA ALA A 343 -6.15 -15.82 2.86
C ALA A 343 -4.61 -15.84 2.72
N ALA A 344 -3.90 -15.29 3.70
CA ALA A 344 -2.44 -15.35 3.78
C ALA A 344 -1.97 -16.71 4.33
N LEU A 345 -1.31 -17.52 3.51
CA LEU A 345 -0.94 -18.90 3.84
C LEU A 345 0.51 -19.19 3.39
N PRO A 346 1.22 -20.14 4.01
CA PRO A 346 2.41 -20.73 3.43
C PRO A 346 2.01 -21.53 2.18
N VAL A 347 2.71 -21.32 1.06
CA VAL A 347 2.38 -21.87 -0.24
C VAL A 347 3.60 -22.53 -0.86
N LEU A 348 3.46 -23.78 -1.23
CA LEU A 348 4.39 -24.49 -2.09
C LEU A 348 4.07 -24.16 -3.55
N LEU A 349 4.96 -23.43 -4.23
CA LEU A 349 4.82 -23.07 -5.63
C LEU A 349 5.30 -24.23 -6.52
N LEU A 350 4.35 -24.98 -7.09
CA LEU A 350 4.67 -26.08 -8.00
C LEU A 350 4.68 -25.59 -9.45
N PRO A 351 5.73 -25.86 -10.25
CA PRO A 351 5.81 -25.34 -11.62
C PRO A 351 4.74 -25.97 -12.52
N ALA A 352 4.42 -25.28 -13.62
CA ALA A 352 3.47 -25.74 -14.63
C ALA A 352 3.87 -27.12 -15.21
N HIS A 353 5.16 -27.44 -15.24
CA HIS A 353 5.70 -28.68 -15.77
C HIS A 353 6.72 -29.23 -14.76
N PRO A 354 6.28 -29.97 -13.73
CA PRO A 354 7.18 -30.43 -12.68
C PRO A 354 8.21 -31.44 -13.23
N PRO A 355 9.50 -31.27 -12.89
CA PRO A 355 10.59 -32.08 -13.43
C PRO A 355 10.43 -33.56 -13.05
N PRO A 356 11.08 -34.49 -13.79
CA PRO A 356 11.09 -35.91 -13.43
C PRO A 356 11.75 -36.13 -12.06
N PRO A 357 11.38 -37.20 -11.32
CA PRO A 357 11.96 -37.47 -10.02
C PRO A 357 13.48 -37.67 -10.08
N VAL A 358 14.21 -37.04 -9.17
CA VAL A 358 15.68 -37.16 -9.07
C VAL A 358 16.04 -38.27 -8.08
N PRO A 359 17.03 -39.14 -8.37
CA PRO A 359 17.51 -40.14 -7.43
C PRO A 359 18.01 -39.50 -6.13
N VAL A 360 17.57 -40.05 -5.00
CA VAL A 360 17.95 -39.56 -3.67
C VAL A 360 19.06 -40.46 -3.13
N PRO A 361 20.27 -39.94 -2.83
CA PRO A 361 21.33 -40.75 -2.26
C PRO A 361 20.98 -41.24 -0.86
N ASP A 362 21.44 -42.44 -0.52
CA ASP A 362 21.28 -42.99 0.81
C ASP A 362 22.05 -42.15 1.84
N PRO A 363 21.50 -41.96 3.05
CA PRO A 363 22.18 -41.21 4.10
C PRO A 363 23.48 -41.94 4.51
N PRO A 364 24.60 -41.22 4.68
CA PRO A 364 25.88 -41.82 5.03
C PRO A 364 25.84 -42.53 6.39
N HIS A 365 26.52 -43.67 6.51
CA HIS A 365 26.75 -44.33 7.79
C HIS A 365 27.69 -43.47 8.66
N ARG A 366 27.18 -42.94 9.77
CA ARG A 366 27.96 -42.13 10.74
C ARG A 366 28.32 -42.93 11.98
N ALA A 367 29.49 -42.65 12.56
CA ALA A 367 29.89 -43.17 13.86
C ALA A 367 29.03 -42.57 15.01
N PRO A 368 28.95 -43.19 16.20
CA PRO A 368 28.06 -42.75 17.28
C PRO A 368 28.28 -41.29 17.72
N GLY A 369 29.55 -40.87 17.89
CA GLY A 369 29.90 -39.49 18.26
C GLY A 369 29.54 -38.45 17.20
N GLU A 370 29.70 -38.78 15.92
CA GLU A 370 29.32 -37.91 14.80
C GLU A 370 27.80 -37.77 14.68
N ARG A 371 27.04 -38.84 14.92
CA ARG A 371 25.56 -38.79 14.97
C ARG A 371 25.09 -37.86 16.08
N LEU A 372 25.67 -37.97 17.27
CA LEU A 372 25.31 -37.11 18.39
C LEU A 372 25.68 -35.65 18.15
N ARG A 373 26.86 -35.38 17.56
CA ARG A 373 27.27 -34.03 17.17
C ARG A 373 26.31 -33.42 16.15
N HIS A 374 26.01 -34.15 15.07
CA HIS A 374 25.08 -33.69 14.04
C HIS A 374 23.68 -33.43 14.58
N PHE A 375 23.21 -34.28 15.50
CA PHE A 375 21.94 -34.07 16.20
C PHE A 375 21.98 -32.81 17.07
N ARG A 376 23.05 -32.56 17.83
CA ARG A 376 23.19 -31.35 18.65
C ARG A 376 23.23 -30.07 17.83
N GLU A 377 23.85 -30.11 16.65
CA GLU A 377 23.91 -28.99 15.72
C GLU A 377 22.53 -28.67 15.10
N SER A 378 21.60 -29.63 15.06
CA SER A 378 20.31 -29.48 14.39
C SER A 378 19.07 -29.53 15.30
N ALA A 379 19.19 -30.06 16.51
CA ALA A 379 18.09 -30.23 17.46
C ALA A 379 17.98 -29.08 18.45
N SER A 380 16.74 -28.75 18.84
CA SER A 380 16.47 -27.74 19.86
C SER A 380 17.04 -28.15 21.23
N PRO A 381 17.33 -27.19 22.14
CA PRO A 381 17.72 -27.52 23.51
C PRO A 381 16.73 -28.46 24.20
N GLU A 382 15.43 -28.29 23.96
CA GLU A 382 14.38 -29.17 24.46
C GLU A 382 14.42 -30.57 23.84
N GLY A 383 14.71 -30.67 22.54
CA GLY A 383 14.90 -31.94 21.83
C GLY A 383 16.12 -32.70 22.33
N GLN A 384 17.21 -31.99 22.63
CA GLN A 384 18.41 -32.57 23.25
C GLN A 384 18.15 -33.08 24.66
N ARG A 385 17.45 -32.31 25.50
CA ARG A 385 17.01 -32.78 26.84
C ARG A 385 16.08 -33.99 26.76
N LEU A 386 15.16 -33.99 25.79
CA LEU A 386 14.28 -35.14 25.55
C LEU A 386 15.09 -36.39 25.17
N ALA A 387 16.10 -36.27 24.29
CA ALA A 387 16.96 -37.40 23.92
C ALA A 387 17.66 -38.01 25.15
N GLY A 388 18.16 -37.19 26.08
CA GLY A 388 18.74 -37.64 27.35
C GLY A 388 17.74 -38.38 28.24
N ARG A 389 16.53 -37.82 28.43
CA ARG A 389 15.46 -38.46 29.21
C ARG A 389 15.00 -39.79 28.59
N LEU A 390 14.97 -39.89 27.26
CA LEU A 390 14.67 -41.15 26.57
C LEU A 390 15.79 -42.19 26.75
N ALA A 391 17.06 -41.79 26.78
CA ALA A 391 18.19 -42.69 26.98
C ALA A 391 18.19 -43.38 28.35
N ALA A 392 17.52 -42.80 29.36
CA ALA A 392 17.39 -43.35 30.71
C ALA A 392 16.36 -44.49 30.84
N VAL A 393 15.53 -44.74 29.82
CA VAL A 393 14.44 -45.73 29.87
C VAL A 393 14.68 -46.84 28.84
N HIS A 394 14.47 -48.10 29.23
CA HIS A 394 14.62 -49.25 28.34
C HIS A 394 13.65 -50.38 28.72
N PRO A 395 12.90 -51.01 27.78
CA PRO A 395 12.84 -50.71 26.34
C PRO A 395 11.97 -49.47 26.03
N LEU A 396 12.22 -48.81 24.89
CA LEU A 396 11.43 -47.66 24.46
C LEU A 396 10.30 -48.06 23.50
N THR A 397 9.10 -47.57 23.76
CA THR A 397 7.95 -47.66 22.84
C THR A 397 7.39 -46.27 22.58
N LEU A 398 6.73 -46.05 21.44
CA LEU A 398 6.17 -44.74 21.11
C LEU A 398 5.19 -44.17 22.17
N PRO A 399 4.28 -44.96 22.78
CA PRO A 399 3.45 -44.47 23.87
C PRO A 399 4.26 -43.97 25.06
N VAL A 400 5.34 -44.68 25.43
CA VAL A 400 6.22 -44.31 26.54
C VAL A 400 7.04 -43.07 26.20
N MET A 401 7.60 -42.98 24.99
CA MET A 401 8.34 -41.79 24.55
C MET A 401 7.46 -40.53 24.57
N ARG A 402 6.20 -40.63 24.11
CA ARG A 402 5.23 -39.53 24.19
C ARG A 402 4.87 -39.16 25.61
N LEU A 403 4.81 -40.14 26.50
CA LEU A 403 4.55 -39.91 27.92
C LEU A 403 5.71 -39.16 28.57
N ILE A 404 6.96 -39.58 28.33
CA ILE A 404 8.17 -38.88 28.79
C ILE A 404 8.22 -37.46 28.24
N HIS A 405 7.95 -37.30 26.93
CA HIS A 405 7.86 -35.99 26.28
C HIS A 405 6.82 -35.09 26.94
N HIS A 406 5.63 -35.60 27.24
CA HIS A 406 4.57 -34.80 27.87
C HIS A 406 4.85 -34.46 29.33
N ALA A 407 5.37 -35.41 30.11
CA ALA A 407 5.73 -35.18 31.50
C ALA A 407 6.82 -34.10 31.61
N GLY A 408 7.77 -34.09 30.66
CA GLY A 408 8.89 -33.16 30.65
C GLY A 408 8.52 -31.69 30.47
N ARG A 409 7.26 -31.39 30.17
CA ARG A 409 6.73 -30.05 29.89
C ARG A 409 6.19 -29.33 31.11
N GLN A 410 5.89 -30.05 32.19
CA GLN A 410 5.32 -29.48 33.43
C GLN A 410 6.41 -29.00 34.40
N ASP A 411 7.65 -28.93 33.93
CA ASP A 411 8.80 -28.36 34.64
C ASP A 411 8.60 -26.84 34.85
N PRO A 412 8.88 -26.25 36.03
CA PRO A 412 8.73 -24.82 36.27
C PRO A 412 9.65 -24.02 35.33
N GLY A 413 9.08 -23.36 34.31
CA GLY A 413 9.79 -22.60 33.27
C GLY A 413 9.41 -22.92 31.82
N GLY A 414 8.62 -23.98 31.58
CA GLY A 414 8.34 -24.51 30.23
C GLY A 414 6.94 -24.24 29.62
N ALA A 415 6.11 -23.41 30.25
CA ALA A 415 4.66 -23.35 29.97
C ALA A 415 4.28 -23.01 28.50
N ASP A 416 5.13 -22.27 27.76
CA ASP A 416 4.81 -21.82 26.38
C ASP A 416 5.50 -22.58 25.23
N ARG A 417 6.26 -23.65 25.50
CA ARG A 417 7.06 -24.33 24.45
C ARG A 417 6.64 -25.78 24.23
N PHE A 418 5.41 -26.01 23.77
CA PHE A 418 4.98 -27.32 23.26
C PHE A 418 5.12 -27.40 21.76
N HIS A 419 5.93 -28.34 21.29
CA HIS A 419 5.84 -28.74 19.90
C HIS A 419 6.03 -30.26 19.78
N PRO A 420 5.14 -30.99 19.09
CA PRO A 420 5.37 -32.40 18.70
C PRO A 420 6.69 -32.63 17.93
N ALA A 421 7.29 -31.54 17.44
CA ALA A 421 8.59 -31.50 16.79
C ALA A 421 9.70 -32.12 17.62
N GLN A 422 9.73 -31.93 18.94
CA GLN A 422 10.86 -32.37 19.76
C GLN A 422 11.06 -33.89 19.71
N LEU A 423 9.96 -34.67 19.68
CA LEU A 423 10.05 -36.10 19.48
C LEU A 423 10.47 -36.44 18.04
N ALA A 424 10.00 -35.65 17.05
CA ALA A 424 10.43 -35.80 15.67
C ALA A 424 11.92 -35.45 15.47
N GLU A 425 12.47 -34.49 16.18
CA GLU A 425 13.90 -34.12 16.15
C GLU A 425 14.78 -35.32 16.53
N VAL A 426 14.41 -36.06 17.58
CA VAL A 426 15.15 -37.27 18.02
C VAL A 426 15.09 -38.39 16.98
N PHE A 427 13.92 -38.60 16.36
CA PHE A 427 13.72 -39.64 15.36
C PHE A 427 14.36 -39.31 14.01
N LEU A 428 14.13 -38.10 13.51
CA LEU A 428 14.68 -37.62 12.23
C LEU A 428 16.18 -37.34 12.33
N GLY A 429 16.69 -37.04 13.52
CA GLY A 429 18.13 -36.94 13.82
C GLY A 429 18.89 -38.26 13.76
N GLY A 430 18.20 -39.40 13.56
CA GLY A 430 18.84 -40.69 13.31
C GLY A 430 19.49 -41.35 14.52
N LEU A 431 19.08 -40.95 15.74
CA LEU A 431 19.59 -41.49 17.00
C LEU A 431 18.96 -42.83 17.37
N LEU A 432 17.71 -43.07 16.93
CA LEU A 432 16.93 -44.26 17.25
C LEU A 432 16.82 -45.17 16.02
N ARG A 433 16.79 -46.49 16.27
CA ARG A 433 16.44 -47.53 15.29
C ARG A 433 15.30 -48.37 15.85
N ARG A 434 14.56 -49.02 14.96
CA ARG A 434 13.56 -50.02 15.36
C ARG A 434 14.27 -51.34 15.71
N ALA A 435 13.89 -51.94 16.82
CA ALA A 435 14.39 -53.25 17.26
C ALA A 435 13.96 -54.38 16.32
N GLU A 436 14.79 -55.41 16.15
CA GLU A 436 14.41 -56.62 15.40
C GLU A 436 13.56 -57.56 16.26
N GLY A 437 12.41 -58.00 15.75
CA GLY A 437 11.42 -58.79 16.49
C GLY A 437 10.09 -58.04 16.70
N ALA A 438 8.97 -58.76 16.58
CA ALA A 438 7.64 -58.16 16.58
C ALA A 438 7.29 -57.48 17.91
N GLY A 439 7.28 -56.13 17.93
CA GLY A 439 6.86 -55.41 19.13
C GLY A 439 6.78 -53.88 19.10
N GLY A 440 7.14 -53.18 18.01
CA GLY A 440 7.06 -51.71 17.98
C GLY A 440 7.96 -51.00 18.99
N THR A 441 9.05 -51.67 19.38
CA THR A 441 10.12 -51.20 20.27
C THR A 441 11.22 -50.51 19.49
N TYR A 442 11.88 -49.56 20.15
CA TYR A 442 12.97 -48.76 19.60
C TYR A 442 14.15 -48.80 20.55
N GLU A 443 15.34 -48.73 19.96
CA GLU A 443 16.63 -48.74 20.62
C GLU A 443 17.44 -47.56 20.09
N PHE A 444 18.35 -47.02 20.90
CA PHE A 444 19.36 -46.11 20.37
C PHE A 444 20.31 -46.88 19.45
N GLN A 445 20.87 -46.18 18.47
CA GLN A 445 21.99 -46.71 17.70
C GLN A 445 23.14 -47.11 18.68
N PRO A 446 23.89 -48.18 18.41
CA PRO A 446 24.94 -48.66 19.32
C PRO A 446 25.87 -47.53 19.78
N GLY A 447 26.11 -47.43 21.10
CA GLY A 447 26.97 -46.42 21.73
C GLY A 447 26.39 -44.99 21.83
N VAL A 448 25.22 -44.69 21.26
CA VAL A 448 24.62 -43.34 21.35
C VAL A 448 23.95 -43.09 22.70
N ALA A 449 23.33 -44.09 23.30
CA ALA A 449 22.66 -43.96 24.60
C ALA A 449 23.67 -43.64 25.72
N ASP A 450 24.81 -44.31 25.74
CA ASP A 450 25.85 -44.12 26.75
C ASP A 450 26.43 -42.70 26.65
N LEU A 451 26.76 -42.24 25.43
CA LEU A 451 27.22 -40.88 25.18
C LEU A 451 26.20 -39.81 25.61
N LEU A 452 24.89 -40.06 25.45
CA LEU A 452 23.84 -39.14 25.91
C LEU A 452 23.76 -39.09 27.44
N LEU A 453 23.91 -40.23 28.11
CA LEU A 453 23.88 -40.32 29.57
C LEU A 453 25.13 -39.72 30.23
N ASP A 454 26.29 -39.77 29.56
CA ASP A 454 27.55 -39.17 30.02
C ASP A 454 27.59 -37.64 29.87
N THR A 455 26.75 -37.07 29.00
CA THR A 455 26.85 -35.66 28.60
C THR A 455 25.66 -34.79 29.01
N VAL A 456 24.51 -35.40 29.35
CA VAL A 456 23.37 -34.70 29.96
C VAL A 456 23.61 -34.66 31.47
N ARG A 457 23.24 -33.56 32.15
CA ARG A 457 23.44 -33.46 33.61
C ARG A 457 22.75 -34.65 34.28
N THR A 458 23.49 -35.37 35.11
CA THR A 458 23.08 -36.66 35.70
C THR A 458 21.76 -36.57 36.49
N ASP A 459 21.43 -35.38 37.03
CA ASP A 459 20.16 -35.06 37.69
C ASP A 459 18.95 -35.05 36.73
N GLU A 460 19.09 -34.54 35.49
CA GLU A 460 17.99 -34.47 34.52
C GLU A 460 17.62 -35.84 33.90
N ALA A 461 18.60 -36.72 33.68
CA ALA A 461 18.38 -38.05 33.13
C ALA A 461 17.79 -39.01 34.19
N LEU A 462 18.34 -38.98 35.42
CA LEU A 462 17.88 -39.81 36.55
C LEU A 462 16.50 -39.36 37.08
N GLY A 463 16.16 -38.08 37.00
CA GLY A 463 14.84 -37.55 37.40
C GLY A 463 13.66 -37.94 36.48
N THR A 464 13.89 -38.65 35.36
CA THR A 464 12.85 -39.02 34.39
C THR A 464 11.73 -39.85 35.04
N VAL A 465 12.09 -40.82 35.89
CA VAL A 465 11.14 -41.72 36.56
C VAL A 465 10.23 -40.95 37.51
N GLU A 466 10.78 -40.05 38.33
CA GLU A 466 10.04 -39.22 39.28
C GLU A 466 9.08 -38.26 38.55
N LEU A 467 9.57 -37.63 37.50
CA LEU A 467 8.81 -36.68 36.68
C LEU A 467 7.61 -37.33 35.99
N VAL A 468 7.78 -38.52 35.40
CA VAL A 468 6.67 -39.27 34.79
C VAL A 468 5.69 -39.77 35.86
N THR A 469 6.19 -40.20 37.03
CA THR A 469 5.36 -40.63 38.16
C THR A 469 4.48 -39.50 38.69
N ALA A 470 5.05 -38.31 38.90
CA ALA A 470 4.34 -37.12 39.33
C ALA A 470 3.28 -36.68 38.30
N TYR A 471 3.61 -36.78 37.01
CA TYR A 471 2.67 -36.50 35.92
C TYR A 471 1.47 -37.45 35.92
N LEU A 472 1.70 -38.76 35.96
CA LEU A 472 0.64 -39.78 35.99
C LEU A 472 -0.24 -39.66 37.25
N THR A 473 0.33 -39.27 38.38
CA THR A 473 -0.38 -39.11 39.65
C THR A 473 -1.26 -37.86 39.70
N ARG A 474 -0.92 -36.79 38.97
CA ARG A 474 -1.72 -35.55 38.95
C ARG A 474 -2.79 -35.53 37.85
N ARG A 475 -2.54 -36.18 36.72
CA ARG A 475 -3.43 -36.13 35.55
C ARG A 475 -4.81 -36.75 35.82
N ARG A 476 -5.87 -36.08 35.36
CA ARG A 476 -7.23 -36.64 35.20
C ARG A 476 -7.55 -36.73 33.69
N GLY A 477 -7.88 -37.94 33.20
CA GLY A 477 -8.59 -38.13 31.91
C GLY A 477 -7.80 -38.33 30.60
N ASP A 478 -8.51 -39.02 29.69
CA ASP A 478 -8.44 -39.20 28.22
C ASP A 478 -7.12 -39.33 27.45
N GLY A 479 -6.94 -40.50 26.84
CA GLY A 479 -5.93 -40.88 25.85
C GLY A 479 -6.01 -42.39 25.57
N PRO A 480 -5.42 -42.91 24.48
CA PRO A 480 -5.50 -44.35 24.17
C PRO A 480 -4.77 -45.19 25.22
N GLU A 481 -5.37 -46.31 25.63
CA GLU A 481 -4.76 -47.24 26.59
C GLU A 481 -3.63 -48.04 25.94
N PHE A 482 -2.52 -48.20 26.66
CA PHE A 482 -1.43 -49.09 26.28
C PHE A 482 -0.97 -49.92 27.49
N ARG A 483 -0.40 -51.09 27.18
CA ARG A 483 0.04 -52.06 28.21
C ARG A 483 1.39 -51.65 28.78
N ALA A 484 1.54 -51.67 30.10
CA ALA A 484 2.82 -51.60 30.82
C ALA A 484 2.99 -52.86 31.69
N ARG A 485 4.21 -53.11 32.18
CA ARG A 485 4.53 -54.24 33.06
C ARG A 485 4.96 -53.73 34.44
N VAL A 486 4.48 -54.36 35.51
CA VAL A 486 4.86 -54.09 36.92
C VAL A 486 5.32 -55.40 37.55
N HIS A 487 6.39 -55.37 38.35
CA HIS A 487 6.86 -56.58 39.06
C HIS A 487 5.78 -57.14 39.99
N GLY A 488 5.52 -58.45 39.92
CA GLY A 488 4.51 -59.13 40.75
C GLY A 488 4.34 -60.63 40.38
N PRO A 489 3.83 -61.48 41.30
CA PRO A 489 3.65 -62.90 41.04
C PRO A 489 2.55 -63.12 39.99
N GLY A 490 2.87 -63.89 38.92
CA GLY A 490 1.86 -64.37 37.96
C GLY A 490 1.89 -63.80 36.54
N GLY A 491 3.03 -63.40 35.96
CA GLY A 491 3.04 -63.01 34.55
C GLY A 491 4.40 -62.94 33.83
N THR A 492 4.39 -62.38 32.61
CA THR A 492 5.49 -62.41 31.63
C THR A 492 6.76 -61.69 32.09
N ALA A 493 7.91 -62.28 31.77
CA ALA A 493 9.25 -61.84 32.15
C ALA A 493 9.66 -60.43 31.65
N VAL A 494 10.32 -59.63 32.51
CA VAL A 494 11.08 -58.41 32.16
C VAL A 494 12.57 -58.76 32.03
N THR A 495 13.30 -58.12 31.10
CA THR A 495 14.74 -58.35 30.88
C THR A 495 15.60 -57.72 31.98
N ASP A 496 16.80 -58.25 32.21
CA ASP A 496 17.68 -57.79 33.29
C ASP A 496 18.29 -56.39 33.05
N ASP A 497 18.29 -55.91 31.80
CA ASP A 497 18.74 -54.59 31.36
C ASP A 497 17.60 -53.53 31.29
N ALA A 498 16.39 -53.89 31.74
CA ALA A 498 15.23 -53.00 31.68
C ALA A 498 15.30 -51.89 32.72
N ARG A 499 14.99 -50.66 32.31
CA ARG A 499 14.89 -49.46 33.17
C ARG A 499 13.46 -48.91 33.15
N PRO A 500 12.82 -48.69 34.32
CA PRO A 500 11.42 -48.30 34.38
C PRO A 500 11.20 -46.89 33.83
N PHE A 501 10.00 -46.62 33.31
CA PHE A 501 9.62 -45.27 32.87
C PHE A 501 8.87 -44.49 33.96
N ALA A 502 8.38 -45.16 35.01
CA ALA A 502 7.72 -44.55 36.18
C ALA A 502 7.91 -45.47 37.41
N ALA A 503 7.87 -44.90 38.61
CA ALA A 503 7.95 -45.65 39.86
C ALA A 503 6.58 -46.25 40.21
N ALA A 504 6.56 -47.45 40.79
CA ALA A 504 5.34 -48.14 41.21
C ALA A 504 4.90 -47.65 42.60
N SER A 505 4.63 -46.34 42.74
CA SER A 505 4.20 -45.77 44.01
C SER A 505 2.80 -46.30 44.42
N PRO A 506 2.50 -46.46 45.72
CA PRO A 506 1.19 -46.94 46.19
C PRO A 506 0.02 -46.11 45.64
N GLN A 507 0.21 -44.80 45.51
CA GLN A 507 -0.78 -43.85 44.98
C GLN A 507 -1.05 -44.08 43.48
N LEU A 508 0.00 -44.38 42.69
CA LEU A 508 -0.12 -44.67 41.27
C LEU A 508 -0.74 -46.06 41.05
N LEU A 509 -0.33 -47.07 41.83
CA LEU A 509 -0.88 -48.42 41.77
C LEU A 509 -2.37 -48.47 42.17
N TYR A 510 -2.77 -47.71 43.19
CA TYR A 510 -4.18 -47.54 43.58
C TYR A 510 -5.01 -46.96 42.43
N ARG A 511 -4.49 -45.94 41.73
CA ARG A 511 -5.16 -45.35 40.56
C ARG A 511 -5.24 -46.29 39.34
N LEU A 512 -4.27 -47.19 39.19
CA LEU A 512 -4.25 -48.21 38.14
C LEU A 512 -5.09 -49.45 38.52
N SER A 513 -5.89 -49.37 39.59
CA SER A 513 -6.82 -50.40 40.06
C SER A 513 -6.14 -51.69 40.56
N LEU A 514 -4.95 -51.56 41.18
CA LEU A 514 -4.14 -52.69 41.67
C LEU A 514 -3.84 -52.64 43.18
N GLY A 515 -4.56 -51.82 43.96
CA GLY A 515 -4.40 -51.71 45.41
C GLY A 515 -5.63 -52.17 46.19
N ASP A 516 -5.42 -53.03 47.20
CA ASP A 516 -6.42 -53.42 48.19
C ASP A 516 -7.00 -52.20 48.94
N GLY A 517 -8.27 -52.30 49.31
CA GLY A 517 -9.14 -51.18 49.66
C GLY A 517 -8.86 -50.45 50.97
N GLY A 518 -9.40 -49.22 51.04
CA GLY A 518 -9.68 -48.49 52.28
C GLY A 518 -9.12 -47.06 52.35
N GLY A 519 -10.01 -46.08 52.52
CA GLY A 519 -9.67 -44.83 53.23
C GLY A 519 -9.67 -43.52 52.43
N SER A 520 -10.60 -42.64 52.80
CA SER A 520 -10.89 -41.27 52.34
C SER A 520 -9.80 -40.22 52.56
N GLY A 521 -9.79 -39.16 51.75
CA GLY A 521 -9.13 -37.89 52.08
C GLY A 521 -9.45 -36.76 51.10
N ARG A 522 -10.37 -35.86 51.49
CA ARG A 522 -10.64 -34.56 50.86
C ARG A 522 -9.44 -33.62 51.01
N GLY A 523 -9.26 -32.73 50.04
CA GLY A 523 -8.44 -31.52 50.17
C GLY A 523 -8.61 -30.64 48.93
N ASP A 524 -9.40 -29.57 49.05
CA ASP A 524 -9.29 -28.39 48.18
C ASP A 524 -8.02 -27.61 48.55
N PRO A 525 -7.47 -26.81 47.61
CA PRO A 525 -7.61 -25.38 47.83
C PRO A 525 -7.93 -24.54 46.59
N ALA A 526 -8.80 -23.56 46.85
CA ALA A 526 -8.84 -22.16 46.43
C ALA A 526 -7.96 -21.65 45.26
N ASP A 527 -8.68 -21.06 44.30
CA ASP A 527 -8.61 -19.66 43.83
C ASP A 527 -7.26 -19.05 43.40
N ALA A 528 -7.17 -18.71 42.10
CA ALA A 528 -6.24 -17.72 41.58
C ALA A 528 -6.70 -17.20 40.21
N GLY A 529 -6.97 -15.88 40.15
CA GLY A 529 -6.44 -15.03 39.09
C GLY A 529 -7.31 -14.81 37.85
N THR A 530 -7.74 -13.56 37.71
CA THR A 530 -8.36 -12.88 36.57
C THR A 530 -7.82 -13.23 35.17
N PRO A 531 -8.65 -13.06 34.11
CA PRO A 531 -8.29 -13.41 32.74
C PRO A 531 -7.26 -12.43 32.17
N SER A 532 -6.10 -12.94 31.75
CA SER A 532 -5.17 -12.23 30.88
C SER A 532 -5.65 -12.24 29.42
N PRO A 533 -5.26 -11.23 28.63
CA PRO A 533 -6.00 -10.75 27.47
C PRO A 533 -5.92 -11.69 26.26
N VAL A 534 -6.90 -11.53 25.38
CA VAL A 534 -6.98 -12.12 24.05
C VAL A 534 -5.70 -11.77 23.26
N PRO A 535 -4.88 -12.74 22.80
CA PRO A 535 -3.86 -12.48 21.80
C PRO A 535 -4.46 -12.79 20.44
N GLY A 536 -4.78 -11.73 19.70
CA GLY A 536 -5.19 -11.77 18.30
C GLY A 536 -4.50 -10.69 17.47
N GLU A 537 -3.39 -10.13 17.95
CA GLU A 537 -2.57 -9.24 17.13
C GLU A 537 -1.57 -10.05 16.31
N PRO A 538 -1.42 -9.77 15.00
CA PRO A 538 -0.36 -10.35 14.20
C PRO A 538 0.99 -9.91 14.76
N VAL A 539 1.90 -10.85 14.96
CA VAL A 539 3.29 -10.56 15.38
C VAL A 539 3.88 -9.50 14.44
N LEU A 540 4.14 -8.31 15.00
CA LEU A 540 4.81 -7.21 14.29
C LEU A 540 6.21 -7.66 13.88
N SER A 541 6.69 -7.18 12.73
CA SER A 541 8.10 -7.37 12.38
C SER A 541 8.99 -6.67 13.43
N HIS A 542 10.22 -7.16 13.57
CA HIS A 542 11.19 -6.53 14.46
C HIS A 542 11.40 -5.03 14.13
N ALA A 543 11.40 -4.68 12.84
CA ALA A 543 11.50 -3.31 12.37
C ALA A 543 10.31 -2.43 12.79
N SER A 544 9.07 -2.91 12.61
CA SER A 544 7.86 -2.18 12.99
C SER A 544 7.73 -1.98 14.50
N LEU A 545 8.18 -2.95 15.31
CA LEU A 545 8.22 -2.81 16.78
C LEU A 545 9.08 -1.62 17.21
N TRP A 546 10.08 -1.25 16.42
CA TRP A 546 11.06 -0.25 16.76
C TRP A 546 10.77 1.12 16.13
N VAL A 547 10.27 1.17 14.89
CA VAL A 547 9.89 2.43 14.19
C VAL A 547 8.60 3.04 14.71
N ARG A 548 7.57 2.22 14.96
CA ARG A 548 6.21 2.71 15.25
C ARG A 548 6.12 3.52 16.54
N PRO A 549 6.64 3.07 17.70
CA PRO A 549 6.39 3.76 18.97
C PRO A 549 6.91 5.22 19.02
N PRO A 550 8.16 5.53 18.61
CA PRO A 550 8.66 6.91 18.65
C PRO A 550 7.88 7.88 17.77
N LEU A 551 7.47 7.43 16.57
CA LEU A 551 6.71 8.24 15.64
C LEU A 551 5.28 8.46 16.14
N THR A 552 4.59 7.42 16.61
CA THR A 552 3.24 7.55 17.19
C THR A 552 3.23 8.50 18.40
N GLU A 553 4.26 8.46 19.25
CA GLU A 553 4.33 9.37 20.40
C GLU A 553 4.48 10.84 19.99
N LEU A 554 5.33 11.12 18.99
CA LEU A 554 5.45 12.47 18.42
C LEU A 554 4.12 12.96 17.84
N ALA A 555 3.42 12.12 17.07
CA ALA A 555 2.10 12.47 16.54
C ALA A 555 1.09 12.78 17.65
N ARG A 556 1.00 11.96 18.70
CA ARG A 556 0.09 12.20 19.84
C ARG A 556 0.39 13.52 20.56
N ARG A 557 1.66 13.93 20.63
CA ARG A 557 2.05 15.24 21.18
C ARG A 557 1.56 16.39 20.30
N ILE A 558 1.77 16.30 18.98
CA ILE A 558 1.27 17.30 18.01
C ILE A 558 -0.26 17.43 18.12
N VAL A 559 -0.99 16.33 18.23
CA VAL A 559 -2.46 16.32 18.39
C VAL A 559 -2.91 17.04 19.66
N ARG A 560 -2.14 16.93 20.76
CA ARG A 560 -2.47 17.54 22.05
C ARG A 560 -2.09 19.01 22.16
N ASP A 561 -1.27 19.53 21.24
CA ASP A 561 -0.80 20.91 21.27
C ASP A 561 -1.82 21.86 20.60
N PRO A 562 -2.55 22.68 21.37
CA PRO A 562 -3.57 23.57 20.80
C PRO A 562 -2.98 24.69 19.92
N SER A 563 -1.67 24.97 20.03
CA SER A 563 -0.98 26.00 19.24
C SER A 563 -0.69 25.57 17.80
N VAL A 564 -0.69 24.26 17.54
CA VAL A 564 -0.46 23.69 16.20
C VAL A 564 -1.72 23.85 15.33
N PRO A 565 -1.64 24.28 14.06
CA PRO A 565 -2.81 24.41 13.18
C PRO A 565 -3.60 23.10 13.01
N GLY A 566 -4.93 23.22 12.84
CA GLY A 566 -5.85 22.08 12.78
C GLY A 566 -5.50 21.05 11.69
N ALA A 567 -5.06 21.51 10.51
CA ALA A 567 -4.69 20.64 9.40
C ALA A 567 -3.45 19.76 9.68
N VAL A 568 -2.52 20.23 10.52
CA VAL A 568 -1.35 19.47 10.97
C VAL A 568 -1.77 18.47 12.04
N ARG A 569 -2.63 18.90 12.98
CA ARG A 569 -3.17 18.02 14.03
C ARG A 569 -4.00 16.88 13.46
N GLU A 570 -4.80 17.15 12.43
CA GLU A 570 -5.59 16.10 11.75
C GLU A 570 -4.68 15.05 11.12
N GLN A 571 -3.61 15.48 10.44
CA GLN A 571 -2.66 14.54 9.86
C GLN A 571 -1.89 13.74 10.92
N ALA A 572 -1.48 14.39 12.01
CA ALA A 572 -0.88 13.72 13.14
C ALA A 572 -1.87 12.74 13.83
N ALA A 573 -3.15 13.08 13.90
CA ALA A 573 -4.19 12.19 14.42
C ALA A 573 -4.32 10.94 13.56
N ARG A 574 -4.40 11.08 12.22
CA ARG A 574 -4.41 9.93 11.30
C ARG A 574 -3.21 9.01 11.53
N MET A 575 -2.02 9.56 11.70
CA MET A 575 -0.81 8.79 12.00
C MET A 575 -0.86 8.09 13.37
N ALA A 576 -1.45 8.74 14.39
CA ALA A 576 -1.60 8.19 15.72
C ALA A 576 -2.69 7.12 15.82
N ASP A 577 -3.77 7.28 15.06
CA ASP A 577 -4.89 6.35 14.98
C ASP A 577 -4.48 5.08 14.22
N ALA A 578 -3.70 5.22 13.14
CA ALA A 578 -3.09 4.12 12.40
C ALA A 578 -1.95 3.40 13.15
N ALA A 579 -1.78 3.63 14.45
CA ALA A 579 -0.78 2.92 15.26
C ALA A 579 -1.08 1.42 15.39
N GLY A 580 -2.34 0.99 15.29
CA GLY A 580 -2.73 -0.42 15.32
C GLY A 580 -2.75 -1.09 13.95
N ASP A 581 -2.82 -0.28 12.88
CA ASP A 581 -3.21 -0.75 11.56
C ASP A 581 -2.00 -1.26 10.76
N ARG A 582 -2.17 -2.45 10.18
CA ARG A 582 -1.17 -3.10 9.33
C ARG A 582 -1.72 -3.19 7.92
N GLU A 583 -1.00 -2.60 6.97
CA GLU A 583 -1.30 -2.73 5.55
C GLU A 583 -0.54 -3.91 4.95
N GLU A 584 -1.16 -4.57 3.98
CA GLU A 584 -0.55 -5.63 3.20
C GLU A 584 0.79 -5.12 2.63
N VAL A 585 0.82 -4.01 1.91
CA VAL A 585 2.01 -3.59 1.16
C VAL A 585 3.21 -3.13 2.01
N TYR A 586 2.99 -2.32 3.05
CA TYR A 586 4.09 -1.59 3.72
C TYR A 586 4.37 -2.04 5.15
N GLY A 587 3.60 -3.00 5.68
CA GLY A 587 3.64 -3.35 7.09
C GLY A 587 2.85 -2.32 7.90
N TRP A 588 3.50 -1.27 8.40
CA TRP A 588 2.81 -0.25 9.19
C TRP A 588 2.18 0.84 8.31
N ASP A 589 0.84 0.89 8.26
CA ASP A 589 0.08 1.84 7.42
C ASP A 589 0.40 3.31 7.76
N GLY A 590 0.57 3.60 9.05
CA GLY A 590 0.90 4.95 9.53
C GLY A 590 2.21 5.53 8.99
N VAL A 591 3.08 4.72 8.34
CA VAL A 591 4.34 5.22 7.76
C VAL A 591 4.11 6.22 6.61
N HIS A 592 3.00 6.09 5.86
CA HIS A 592 2.65 7.06 4.79
C HIS A 592 2.27 8.42 5.36
N ALA A 593 1.59 8.40 6.51
CA ALA A 593 1.19 9.62 7.18
C ALA A 593 2.39 10.45 7.67
N VAL A 594 3.57 9.83 7.86
CA VAL A 594 4.81 10.52 8.24
C VAL A 594 5.27 11.50 7.16
N GLN A 595 5.21 11.10 5.87
CA GLN A 595 5.62 11.98 4.77
C GLN A 595 4.68 13.17 4.62
N GLU A 596 3.38 12.93 4.69
CA GLU A 596 2.36 13.97 4.61
C GLU A 596 2.43 14.91 5.83
N LEU A 597 2.72 14.36 7.02
CA LEU A 597 2.97 15.17 8.21
C LEU A 597 4.22 16.05 8.02
N ALA A 598 5.30 15.50 7.47
CA ALA A 598 6.50 16.28 7.15
C ALA A 598 6.22 17.45 6.20
N VAL A 599 5.44 17.21 5.14
CA VAL A 599 5.00 18.27 4.20
C VAL A 599 4.24 19.36 4.96
N ARG A 600 3.21 18.99 5.73
CA ARG A 600 2.39 19.97 6.46
C ARG A 600 3.18 20.75 7.51
N LEU A 601 4.11 20.10 8.20
CA LEU A 601 4.98 20.76 9.19
C LEU A 601 5.89 21.81 8.55
N VAL A 602 6.44 21.51 7.37
CA VAL A 602 7.26 22.46 6.61
C VAL A 602 6.40 23.57 6.03
N ASP A 603 5.27 23.22 5.42
CA ASP A 603 4.36 24.21 4.82
C ASP A 603 3.88 25.21 5.86
N THR A 604 3.52 24.75 7.06
CA THR A 604 3.06 25.60 8.18
C THR A 604 4.17 26.29 8.97
N ASP A 605 5.43 26.15 8.55
CA ASP A 605 6.63 26.72 9.20
C ASP A 605 6.79 26.33 10.69
N LEU A 606 6.35 25.12 11.07
CA LEU A 606 6.51 24.58 12.42
C LEU A 606 7.90 23.98 12.62
N THR A 607 8.93 24.82 12.52
CA THR A 607 10.35 24.43 12.54
C THR A 607 10.75 23.57 13.75
N GLY A 608 10.14 23.79 14.93
CA GLY A 608 10.37 22.97 16.12
C GLY A 608 9.94 21.51 15.94
N TYR A 609 8.70 21.27 15.54
CA TYR A 609 8.18 19.93 15.29
C TYR A 609 8.79 19.29 14.04
N ALA A 610 9.08 20.07 13.00
CA ALA A 610 9.79 19.59 11.81
C ALA A 610 11.21 19.11 12.17
N GLY A 611 11.96 19.87 12.98
CA GLY A 611 13.30 19.50 13.45
C GLY A 611 13.28 18.32 14.42
N GLU A 612 12.22 18.16 15.22
CA GLU A 612 12.01 16.99 16.05
C GLU A 612 11.72 15.73 15.22
N LEU A 613 10.79 15.80 14.27
CA LEU A 613 10.50 14.69 13.36
C LEU A 613 11.75 14.27 12.59
N ARG A 614 12.55 15.23 12.10
CA ARG A 614 13.82 14.97 11.43
C ARG A 614 14.78 14.18 12.33
N ARG A 615 14.93 14.58 13.59
CA ARG A 615 15.78 13.86 14.56
C ARG A 615 15.28 12.46 14.85
N VAL A 616 13.98 12.29 15.09
CA VAL A 616 13.38 10.96 15.33
C VAL A 616 13.65 10.04 14.14
N ILE A 617 13.38 10.50 12.92
CA ILE A 617 13.64 9.70 11.72
C ILE A 617 15.13 9.38 11.56
N GLY A 618 16.02 10.37 11.77
CA GLY A 618 17.46 10.18 11.69
C GLY A 618 18.01 9.18 12.71
N THR A 619 17.38 9.05 13.89
CA THR A 619 17.70 7.97 14.83
C THR A 619 17.17 6.62 14.37
N LEU A 620 16.05 6.59 13.65
CA LEU A 620 15.38 5.36 13.25
C LEU A 620 16.00 4.68 12.00
N LEU A 621 16.49 5.45 11.05
CA LEU A 621 16.97 4.87 9.78
C LEU A 621 18.17 3.91 9.92
N PRO A 622 19.19 4.19 10.77
CA PRO A 622 20.35 3.31 10.93
C PRO A 622 20.02 1.88 11.39
N GLU A 623 19.03 1.69 12.26
CA GLU A 623 18.71 0.36 12.83
C GLU A 623 17.92 -0.54 11.87
N LEU A 624 17.39 -0.01 10.76
CA LEU A 624 16.59 -0.76 9.78
C LEU A 624 17.46 -1.65 8.86
N THR A 625 18.26 -2.55 9.42
CA THR A 625 19.34 -3.29 8.71
C THR A 625 18.89 -4.56 7.98
N GLY A 626 17.64 -4.99 8.13
CA GLY A 626 17.09 -6.19 7.50
C GLY A 626 16.89 -6.07 5.97
N ASP A 627 17.05 -7.20 5.27
CA ASP A 627 16.80 -7.32 3.82
C ASP A 627 15.33 -7.63 3.47
N ASP A 628 14.49 -7.85 4.49
CA ASP A 628 13.07 -8.10 4.29
C ASP A 628 12.37 -6.87 3.69
N LEU A 629 11.25 -7.12 3.02
CA LEU A 629 10.55 -6.10 2.25
C LEU A 629 9.88 -5.03 3.15
N GLU A 630 9.46 -5.40 4.36
CA GLU A 630 8.89 -4.45 5.32
C GLU A 630 9.95 -3.46 5.81
N THR A 631 11.14 -3.95 6.17
CA THR A 631 12.28 -3.11 6.56
C THR A 631 12.70 -2.16 5.43
N ARG A 632 12.76 -2.64 4.19
CA ARG A 632 13.06 -1.80 3.01
C ARG A 632 12.00 -0.73 2.77
N ASN A 633 10.72 -1.07 2.86
CA ASN A 633 9.62 -0.13 2.69
C ASN A 633 9.63 0.95 3.77
N LEU A 634 9.78 0.57 5.05
CA LEU A 634 9.91 1.53 6.15
C LEU A 634 11.11 2.46 5.92
N ARG A 635 12.28 1.92 5.57
CA ARG A 635 13.48 2.72 5.27
C ARG A 635 13.22 3.71 4.12
N GLY A 636 12.60 3.25 3.04
CA GLY A 636 12.24 4.10 1.89
C GLY A 636 11.28 5.24 2.25
N HIS A 637 10.20 4.94 2.99
CA HIS A 637 9.22 5.96 3.37
C HIS A 637 9.78 7.00 4.34
N LEU A 638 10.59 6.57 5.30
CA LEU A 638 11.28 7.46 6.23
C LEU A 638 12.33 8.33 5.53
N ALA A 639 13.07 7.78 4.56
CA ALA A 639 13.99 8.57 3.72
C ALA A 639 13.23 9.64 2.92
N LEU A 640 12.11 9.30 2.31
CA LEU A 640 11.26 10.29 1.61
C LEU A 640 10.73 11.38 2.56
N ALA A 641 10.40 11.03 3.81
CA ALA A 641 10.00 12.02 4.82
C ALA A 641 11.16 12.96 5.19
N LEU A 642 12.38 12.45 5.37
CA LEU A 642 13.57 13.30 5.56
C LEU A 642 13.79 14.27 4.41
N ASN A 643 13.61 13.80 3.16
CA ASN A 643 13.70 14.65 1.99
C ASN A 643 12.69 15.79 2.03
N ARG A 644 11.44 15.54 2.47
CA ARG A 644 10.41 16.59 2.66
C ARG A 644 10.79 17.56 3.78
N LEU A 645 11.49 17.10 4.81
CA LEU A 645 12.03 17.93 5.88
C LEU A 645 13.31 18.69 5.46
N GLY A 646 13.77 18.58 4.21
CA GLY A 646 14.95 19.27 3.70
C GLY A 646 16.30 18.59 4.00
N ASP A 647 16.32 17.38 4.56
CA ASP A 647 17.55 16.60 4.75
C ASP A 647 17.77 15.66 3.56
N HIS A 648 18.20 16.26 2.45
CA HIS A 648 18.34 15.58 1.17
C HIS A 648 19.48 14.55 1.17
N ASP A 649 20.56 14.79 1.92
CA ASP A 649 21.75 13.93 1.95
C ASP A 649 21.47 12.58 2.62
N GLN A 650 20.89 12.59 3.83
CA GLN A 650 20.54 11.34 4.51
C GLN A 650 19.45 10.58 3.75
N ALA A 651 18.48 11.32 3.20
CA ALA A 651 17.42 10.72 2.40
C ALA A 651 17.97 9.99 1.16
N GLU A 652 18.91 10.61 0.42
CA GLU A 652 19.54 9.99 -0.74
C GLU A 652 20.33 8.73 -0.37
N HIS A 653 21.13 8.81 0.71
CA HIS A 653 21.92 7.68 1.19
C HIS A 653 21.05 6.45 1.43
N HIS A 654 19.97 6.60 2.22
CA HIS A 654 19.10 5.49 2.56
C HIS A 654 18.27 4.97 1.39
N LEU A 655 17.86 5.85 0.47
CA LEU A 655 17.11 5.42 -0.71
C LEU A 655 18.00 4.67 -1.71
N ARG A 656 19.29 5.03 -1.83
CA ARG A 656 20.28 4.24 -2.58
C ARG A 656 20.51 2.87 -1.97
N GLU A 657 20.53 2.75 -0.64
CA GLU A 657 20.63 1.44 0.02
C GLU A 657 19.40 0.56 -0.28
N VAL A 658 18.19 1.13 -0.22
CA VAL A 658 16.95 0.42 -0.60
C VAL A 658 17.06 -0.09 -2.05
N VAL A 659 17.54 0.73 -2.99
CA VAL A 659 17.79 0.32 -4.37
C VAL A 659 18.84 -0.79 -4.44
N ALA A 660 19.98 -0.66 -3.76
CA ALA A 660 21.06 -1.64 -3.79
C ALA A 660 20.63 -3.01 -3.24
N VAL A 661 19.91 -3.05 -2.12
CA VAL A 661 19.33 -4.29 -1.58
C VAL A 661 18.31 -4.87 -2.56
N SER A 662 17.49 -4.03 -3.19
CA SER A 662 16.48 -4.49 -4.16
C SER A 662 17.09 -5.07 -5.43
N VAL A 663 18.17 -4.47 -5.95
CA VAL A 663 18.97 -5.01 -7.05
C VAL A 663 19.53 -6.38 -6.67
N ARG A 664 20.07 -6.52 -5.46
CA ARG A 664 20.63 -7.80 -4.97
C ARG A 664 19.58 -8.89 -4.81
N VAL A 665 18.41 -8.55 -4.26
CA VAL A 665 17.34 -9.51 -3.95
C VAL A 665 16.52 -9.89 -5.19
N HIS A 666 16.15 -8.90 -6.01
CA HIS A 666 15.18 -9.08 -7.10
C HIS A 666 15.79 -8.89 -8.50
N GLY A 667 16.97 -8.30 -8.60
CA GLY A 667 17.58 -7.86 -9.87
C GLY A 667 17.32 -6.38 -10.20
N PRO A 668 18.12 -5.78 -11.10
CA PRO A 668 18.09 -4.35 -11.41
C PRO A 668 16.83 -3.89 -12.17
N GLU A 669 16.24 -4.77 -12.97
CA GLU A 669 15.04 -4.47 -13.77
C GLU A 669 13.75 -5.08 -13.18
N HIS A 670 13.77 -5.55 -11.93
CA HIS A 670 12.55 -5.99 -11.27
C HIS A 670 11.61 -4.81 -10.97
N ARG A 671 10.29 -4.99 -11.07
CA ARG A 671 9.31 -3.89 -10.93
C ARG A 671 9.45 -3.10 -9.62
N TYR A 672 9.73 -3.80 -8.51
CA TYR A 672 10.01 -3.15 -7.21
C TYR A 672 11.29 -2.30 -7.24
N THR A 673 12.34 -2.80 -7.90
CA THR A 673 13.62 -2.08 -8.04
C THR A 673 13.42 -0.82 -8.89
N LEU A 674 12.72 -0.92 -10.01
CA LEU A 674 12.38 0.21 -10.88
C LEU A 674 11.53 1.25 -10.14
N TYR A 675 10.58 0.81 -9.31
CA TYR A 675 9.79 1.70 -8.46
C TYR A 675 10.66 2.48 -7.45
N ALA A 676 11.56 1.80 -6.73
CA ALA A 676 12.48 2.45 -5.79
C ALA A 676 13.44 3.44 -6.48
N ARG A 677 13.95 3.08 -7.66
CA ARG A 677 14.76 3.96 -8.52
C ARG A 677 13.99 5.20 -8.98
N GLY A 678 12.70 5.05 -9.30
CA GLY A 678 11.82 6.19 -9.64
C GLY A 678 11.66 7.20 -8.50
N HIS A 679 11.59 6.74 -7.25
CA HIS A 679 11.61 7.61 -6.07
C HIS A 679 12.97 8.27 -5.86
N LEU A 680 14.07 7.54 -6.07
CA LEU A 680 15.44 8.10 -6.02
C LEU A 680 15.63 9.23 -7.03
N ALA A 681 15.18 9.06 -8.27
CA ALA A 681 15.23 10.11 -9.28
C ALA A 681 14.41 11.35 -8.87
N GLY A 682 13.25 11.15 -8.23
CA GLY A 682 12.43 12.25 -7.69
C GLY A 682 13.13 13.00 -6.56
N LEU A 683 13.79 12.27 -5.66
CA LEU A 683 14.59 12.83 -4.57
C LEU A 683 15.76 13.65 -5.10
N LEU A 684 16.51 13.11 -6.06
CA LEU A 684 17.63 13.80 -6.70
C LEU A 684 17.19 15.13 -7.32
N SER A 685 16.02 15.16 -7.98
CA SER A 685 15.43 16.39 -8.52
C SER A 685 15.09 17.40 -7.43
N ALA A 686 14.44 16.97 -6.33
CA ALA A 686 14.12 17.83 -5.20
C ALA A 686 15.36 18.41 -4.50
N ALA A 687 16.46 17.65 -4.47
CA ALA A 687 17.75 18.06 -3.93
C ALA A 687 18.57 18.98 -4.87
N GLY A 688 18.02 19.36 -6.03
CA GLY A 688 18.73 20.16 -7.04
C GLY A 688 19.83 19.42 -7.82
N ARG A 689 19.94 18.09 -7.67
CA ARG A 689 20.92 17.23 -8.35
C ARG A 689 20.40 16.82 -9.73
N LEU A 690 20.07 17.82 -10.54
CA LEU A 690 19.27 17.65 -11.76
C LEU A 690 19.94 16.73 -12.80
N GLU A 691 21.28 16.71 -12.88
CA GLU A 691 21.99 15.84 -13.83
C GLU A 691 21.87 14.36 -13.48
N ALA A 692 22.03 14.03 -12.20
CA ALA A 692 21.86 12.66 -11.71
C ALA A 692 20.39 12.21 -11.82
N ALA A 693 19.45 13.11 -11.51
CA ALA A 693 18.02 12.84 -11.68
C ALA A 693 17.67 12.55 -13.15
N GLU A 694 18.20 13.34 -14.09
CA GLU A 694 17.98 13.17 -15.52
C GLU A 694 18.55 11.85 -16.04
N ALA A 695 19.78 11.50 -15.65
CA ALA A 695 20.42 10.23 -16.01
C ALA A 695 19.58 9.03 -15.55
N GLU A 696 19.15 9.05 -14.29
CA GLU A 696 18.33 8.00 -13.70
C GLU A 696 16.96 7.88 -14.40
N ARG A 697 16.32 9.02 -14.72
CA ARG A 697 15.03 9.03 -15.46
C ARG A 697 15.15 8.47 -16.87
N ARG A 698 16.26 8.75 -17.57
CA ARG A 698 16.48 8.20 -18.92
C ARG A 698 16.67 6.69 -18.89
N GLU A 699 17.48 6.19 -17.97
CA GLU A 699 17.70 4.75 -17.85
C GLU A 699 16.40 4.00 -17.52
N LEU A 700 15.58 4.54 -16.62
CA LEU A 700 14.25 3.99 -16.31
C LEU A 700 13.34 3.97 -17.54
N LEU A 701 13.30 5.06 -18.30
CA LEU A 701 12.50 5.16 -19.52
C LEU A 701 12.96 4.15 -20.58
N GLU A 702 14.27 3.93 -20.75
CA GLU A 702 14.80 2.91 -21.67
C GLU A 702 14.39 1.49 -21.27
N VAL A 703 14.35 1.18 -19.96
CA VAL A 703 13.87 -0.13 -19.49
C VAL A 703 12.38 -0.28 -19.80
N TYR A 704 11.56 0.72 -19.52
CA TYR A 704 10.11 0.66 -19.79
C TYR A 704 9.79 0.57 -21.29
N LEU A 705 10.54 1.26 -22.16
CA LEU A 705 10.35 1.19 -23.60
C LEU A 705 10.74 -0.17 -24.20
N ARG A 706 11.74 -0.86 -23.65
CA ARG A 706 12.21 -2.16 -24.16
C ARG A 706 11.33 -3.34 -23.71
N ARG A 707 10.55 -3.18 -22.65
CA ARG A 707 9.85 -4.28 -21.97
C ARG A 707 8.33 -4.22 -22.22
N PRO A 708 7.76 -5.13 -23.03
CA PRO A 708 6.36 -5.07 -23.47
C PRO A 708 5.32 -5.29 -22.37
N GLU A 709 5.73 -5.73 -21.18
CA GLU A 709 4.84 -5.85 -20.02
C GLU A 709 4.47 -4.52 -19.35
N PHE A 710 5.19 -3.43 -19.66
CA PHE A 710 4.81 -2.09 -19.23
C PHE A 710 3.86 -1.51 -20.26
N ASP A 711 2.69 -1.09 -19.80
CA ASP A 711 1.68 -0.48 -20.66
C ASP A 711 2.07 0.96 -21.03
N VAL A 712 1.27 1.54 -21.93
CA VAL A 712 1.42 2.91 -22.40
C VAL A 712 1.36 3.94 -21.26
N VAL A 713 0.65 3.63 -20.18
CA VAL A 713 0.48 4.51 -19.02
C VAL A 713 1.78 4.61 -18.23
N ALA A 714 2.41 3.47 -17.93
CA ALA A 714 3.69 3.43 -17.23
C ALA A 714 4.82 4.15 -18.02
N VAL A 715 4.83 3.97 -19.34
CA VAL A 715 5.77 4.68 -20.24
C VAL A 715 5.48 6.19 -20.24
N GLY A 716 4.21 6.58 -20.37
CA GLY A 716 3.76 7.98 -20.36
C GLY A 716 4.08 8.71 -19.05
N GLU A 717 3.89 8.07 -17.89
CA GLU A 717 4.27 8.64 -16.60
C GLU A 717 5.80 8.85 -16.53
N SER A 718 6.59 7.87 -16.97
CA SER A 718 8.05 7.98 -16.97
C SER A 718 8.55 9.11 -17.87
N ARG A 719 7.95 9.30 -19.05
CA ARG A 719 8.23 10.46 -19.93
C ARG A 719 7.90 11.77 -19.24
N SER A 720 6.73 11.87 -18.62
CA SER A 720 6.30 13.09 -17.91
C SER A 720 7.25 13.43 -16.76
N ARG A 721 7.73 12.44 -16.02
CA ARG A 721 8.72 12.63 -14.95
C ARG A 721 10.08 13.09 -15.48
N LEU A 722 10.53 12.57 -16.63
CA LEU A 722 11.75 13.05 -17.30
C LEU A 722 11.59 14.51 -17.75
N ALA A 723 10.46 14.83 -18.37
CA ALA A 723 10.14 16.18 -18.82
C ALA A 723 10.15 17.21 -17.68
N GLN A 724 9.64 16.87 -16.49
CA GLN A 724 9.72 17.72 -15.30
C GLN A 724 11.17 18.07 -14.92
N VAL A 725 12.10 17.09 -14.98
CA VAL A 725 13.52 17.33 -14.69
C VAL A 725 14.16 18.22 -15.76
N LEU A 726 13.87 17.97 -17.04
CA LEU A 726 14.35 18.80 -18.16
C LEU A 726 13.87 20.25 -18.02
N GLN A 727 12.63 20.44 -17.57
CA GLN A 727 12.03 21.75 -17.34
C GLN A 727 12.69 22.50 -16.18
N GLN A 728 13.07 21.81 -15.10
CA GLN A 728 13.86 22.40 -14.00
C GLN A 728 15.27 22.81 -14.45
N ARG A 729 15.81 22.16 -15.49
CA ARG A 729 17.05 22.54 -16.18
C ARG A 729 16.85 23.61 -17.27
N GLU A 730 15.69 24.24 -17.34
CA GLU A 730 15.35 25.27 -18.33
C GLU A 730 15.34 24.79 -19.81
N ARG A 731 15.33 23.46 -20.03
CA ARG A 731 15.23 22.84 -21.38
C ARG A 731 13.77 22.67 -21.78
N HIS A 732 13.05 23.79 -21.87
CA HIS A 732 11.59 23.81 -22.03
C HIS A 732 11.09 23.10 -23.30
N GLN A 733 11.83 23.19 -24.42
CA GLN A 733 11.41 22.55 -25.67
C GLN A 733 11.50 21.01 -25.58
N GLU A 734 12.58 20.47 -25.05
CA GLU A 734 12.75 19.02 -24.90
C GLU A 734 11.76 18.43 -23.89
N ALA A 735 11.46 19.17 -22.82
CA ALA A 735 10.40 18.79 -21.89
C ALA A 735 9.04 18.72 -22.58
N LEU A 736 8.69 19.73 -23.38
CA LEU A 736 7.44 19.77 -24.14
C LEU A 736 7.33 18.61 -25.14
N ASP A 737 8.42 18.25 -25.81
CA ASP A 737 8.44 17.13 -26.76
C ASP A 737 8.15 15.79 -26.05
N GLU A 738 8.70 15.58 -24.86
CA GLU A 738 8.42 14.38 -24.05
C GLU A 738 6.97 14.35 -23.53
N TYR A 739 6.41 15.48 -23.08
CA TYR A 739 4.98 15.55 -22.73
C TYR A 739 4.07 15.25 -23.92
N ARG A 740 4.39 15.79 -25.11
CA ARG A 740 3.63 15.52 -26.33
C ARG A 740 3.68 14.06 -26.75
N ARG A 741 4.83 13.40 -26.61
CA ARG A 741 4.97 11.95 -26.85
C ARG A 741 4.10 11.14 -25.89
N ALA A 742 4.17 11.45 -24.59
CA ALA A 742 3.33 10.78 -23.59
C ALA A 742 1.84 10.92 -23.92
N HIS A 743 1.38 12.14 -24.26
CA HIS A 743 -0.01 12.37 -24.63
C HIS A 743 -0.40 11.67 -25.94
N HIS A 744 0.44 11.73 -26.96
CA HIS A 744 0.21 11.04 -28.24
C HIS A 744 0.06 9.52 -28.05
N ASP A 745 0.95 8.90 -27.28
CA ASP A 745 0.93 7.46 -27.06
C ASP A 745 -0.33 7.05 -26.28
N CYS A 746 -0.68 7.78 -25.21
CA CYS A 746 -1.92 7.55 -24.46
C CYS A 746 -3.16 7.75 -25.34
N LEU A 747 -3.21 8.81 -26.13
CA LEU A 747 -4.32 9.10 -27.04
C LEU A 747 -4.54 7.97 -28.05
N ALA A 748 -3.46 7.46 -28.64
CA ALA A 748 -3.52 6.38 -29.61
C ALA A 748 -3.99 5.05 -28.99
N ALA A 749 -3.60 4.76 -27.75
CA ALA A 749 -3.87 3.49 -27.09
C ALA A 749 -5.19 3.45 -26.29
N LEU A 750 -5.57 4.57 -25.66
CA LEU A 750 -6.67 4.64 -24.68
C LEU A 750 -7.84 5.51 -25.16
N GLY A 751 -7.61 6.35 -26.17
CA GLY A 751 -8.59 7.31 -26.68
C GLY A 751 -8.58 8.66 -25.95
N PRO A 752 -9.33 9.65 -26.49
CA PRO A 752 -9.24 11.06 -26.06
C PRO A 752 -9.85 11.32 -24.68
N ASP A 753 -10.92 10.61 -24.30
CA ASP A 753 -11.64 10.85 -23.05
C ASP A 753 -11.12 9.98 -21.87
N HIS A 754 -10.05 9.21 -22.07
CA HIS A 754 -9.48 8.37 -21.02
C HIS A 754 -8.71 9.21 -19.98
N PRO A 755 -8.88 8.98 -18.66
CA PRO A 755 -8.23 9.77 -17.60
C PRO A 755 -6.73 9.98 -17.78
N GLU A 756 -5.99 8.93 -18.14
CA GLU A 756 -4.54 9.01 -18.36
C GLU A 756 -4.15 9.84 -19.61
N THR A 757 -4.98 9.83 -20.66
CA THR A 757 -4.78 10.69 -21.84
C THR A 757 -4.97 12.15 -21.49
N LEU A 758 -6.02 12.45 -20.70
CA LEU A 758 -6.31 13.78 -20.19
C LEU A 758 -5.24 14.26 -19.20
N GLY A 759 -4.76 13.38 -18.32
CA GLY A 759 -3.63 13.65 -17.42
C GLY A 759 -2.36 14.01 -18.20
N ALA A 760 -2.06 13.29 -19.29
CA ALA A 760 -0.94 13.63 -20.17
C ALA A 760 -1.15 14.96 -20.92
N LEU A 761 -2.38 15.30 -21.32
CA LEU A 761 -2.71 16.59 -21.93
C LEU A 761 -2.50 17.76 -20.95
N TRP A 762 -2.82 17.57 -19.66
CA TRP A 762 -2.53 18.56 -18.63
C TRP A 762 -1.04 18.91 -18.58
N TRP A 763 -0.17 17.90 -18.65
CA TRP A 763 1.28 18.11 -18.68
C TRP A 763 1.76 18.81 -19.95
N VAL A 764 1.11 18.58 -21.11
CA VAL A 764 1.37 19.36 -22.34
C VAL A 764 1.01 20.84 -22.12
N GLY A 765 -0.18 21.13 -21.57
CA GLY A 765 -0.60 22.48 -21.20
C GLY A 765 0.38 23.16 -20.24
N HIS A 766 0.84 22.44 -19.22
CA HIS A 766 1.84 22.92 -18.27
C HIS A 766 3.21 23.19 -18.92
N GLY A 767 3.65 22.32 -19.83
CA GLY A 767 4.88 22.51 -20.60
C GLY A 767 4.82 23.76 -21.48
N LEU A 768 3.68 23.99 -22.15
CA LEU A 768 3.44 25.18 -22.98
C LEU A 768 3.41 26.46 -22.15
N GLU A 769 2.73 26.43 -21.00
CA GLU A 769 2.71 27.53 -20.02
C GLU A 769 4.13 27.95 -19.63
N ARG A 770 4.99 26.97 -19.32
CA ARG A 770 6.35 27.21 -18.84
C ARG A 770 7.32 27.62 -19.94
N ALA A 771 7.03 27.25 -21.18
CA ALA A 771 7.66 27.79 -22.38
C ALA A 771 7.10 29.19 -22.80
N ARG A 772 6.15 29.76 -22.05
CA ARG A 772 5.43 31.02 -22.34
C ARG A 772 4.67 31.02 -23.67
N ARG A 773 4.24 29.86 -24.14
CA ARG A 773 3.39 29.69 -25.35
C ARG A 773 1.92 29.74 -24.95
N TYR A 774 1.51 30.87 -24.37
CA TYR A 774 0.20 31.03 -23.73
C TYR A 774 -1.01 30.70 -24.63
N PRO A 775 -1.04 31.05 -25.94
CA PRO A 775 -2.18 30.69 -26.80
C PRO A 775 -2.38 29.18 -26.95
N GLU A 776 -1.29 28.43 -27.13
CA GLU A 776 -1.35 26.97 -27.25
C GLU A 776 -1.67 26.31 -25.91
N ALA A 777 -1.15 26.86 -24.80
CA ALA A 777 -1.47 26.38 -23.46
C ALA A 777 -2.95 26.56 -23.12
N GLU A 778 -3.53 27.69 -23.53
CA GLU A 778 -4.95 27.99 -23.37
C GLU A 778 -5.83 26.99 -24.15
N GLU A 779 -5.45 26.66 -25.39
CA GLU A 779 -6.14 25.65 -26.19
C GLU A 779 -6.12 24.27 -25.50
N ALA A 780 -4.94 23.83 -25.05
CA ALA A 780 -4.79 22.55 -24.36
C ALA A 780 -5.60 22.49 -23.05
N TYR A 781 -5.59 23.54 -22.23
CA TYR A 781 -6.36 23.56 -20.99
C TYR A 781 -7.88 23.66 -21.23
N ARG A 782 -8.33 24.32 -22.31
CA ARG A 782 -9.76 24.31 -22.69
C ARG A 782 -10.21 22.94 -23.16
N GLU A 783 -9.46 22.29 -24.03
CA GLU A 783 -9.74 20.93 -24.46
C GLU A 783 -9.85 19.99 -23.26
N LEU A 784 -8.90 20.10 -22.33
CA LEU A 784 -8.89 19.35 -21.08
C LEU A 784 -10.11 19.63 -20.20
N LEU A 785 -10.45 20.91 -19.99
CA LEU A 785 -11.60 21.33 -19.18
C LEU A 785 -12.92 20.82 -19.78
N ASP A 786 -13.07 20.93 -21.11
CA ASP A 786 -14.25 20.45 -21.80
C ASP A 786 -14.38 18.92 -21.68
N ALA A 787 -13.27 18.18 -21.82
CA ALA A 787 -13.26 16.73 -21.67
C ALA A 787 -13.65 16.28 -20.25
N TRP A 788 -13.04 16.85 -19.22
CA TRP A 788 -13.38 16.52 -17.83
C TRP A 788 -14.81 16.92 -17.46
N THR A 789 -15.27 18.06 -17.96
CA THR A 789 -16.65 18.50 -17.74
C THR A 789 -17.65 17.53 -18.36
N ARG A 790 -17.35 16.97 -19.55
CA ARG A 790 -18.21 15.96 -20.20
C ARG A 790 -18.19 14.61 -19.46
N THR A 791 -17.03 14.15 -19.00
CA THR A 791 -16.87 12.79 -18.44
C THR A 791 -17.23 12.69 -16.96
N ALA A 792 -16.89 13.70 -16.17
CA ALA A 792 -16.97 13.65 -14.71
C ALA A 792 -17.81 14.80 -14.12
N GLY A 793 -17.98 15.90 -14.86
CA GLY A 793 -18.73 17.10 -14.45
C GLY A 793 -17.81 18.26 -14.06
N PRO A 794 -18.33 19.50 -14.04
CA PRO A 794 -17.52 20.73 -13.89
C PRO A 794 -16.92 20.92 -12.49
N ASP A 795 -17.53 20.32 -11.46
CA ASP A 795 -17.12 20.48 -10.06
C ASP A 795 -16.12 19.41 -9.59
N GLN A 796 -15.74 18.47 -10.46
CA GLN A 796 -14.75 17.43 -10.13
C GLN A 796 -13.34 18.01 -10.07
N GLU A 797 -12.48 17.40 -9.26
CA GLU A 797 -11.13 17.90 -8.96
C GLU A 797 -10.28 18.10 -10.23
N ASP A 798 -10.35 17.17 -11.18
CA ASP A 798 -9.61 17.27 -12.45
C ASP A 798 -10.09 18.43 -13.33
N ALA A 799 -11.41 18.69 -13.35
CA ALA A 799 -11.98 19.84 -14.06
C ALA A 799 -11.56 21.17 -13.41
N LEU A 800 -11.56 21.24 -12.08
CA LEU A 800 -11.07 22.41 -11.33
C LEU A 800 -9.58 22.64 -11.58
N MET A 801 -8.78 21.59 -11.63
CA MET A 801 -7.34 21.67 -11.93
C MET A 801 -7.09 22.15 -13.37
N ALA A 802 -7.88 21.70 -14.35
CA ALA A 802 -7.83 22.19 -15.73
C ALA A 802 -8.20 23.68 -15.81
N ARG A 803 -9.28 24.09 -15.14
CA ARG A 803 -9.71 25.50 -15.07
C ARG A 803 -8.68 26.39 -14.38
N ALA A 804 -8.07 25.92 -13.29
CA ALA A 804 -6.97 26.63 -12.63
C ALA A 804 -5.75 26.80 -13.57
N GLY A 805 -5.44 25.79 -14.38
CA GLY A 805 -4.42 25.89 -15.43
C GLY A 805 -4.75 26.95 -16.49
N LEU A 806 -5.98 26.95 -16.99
CA LEU A 806 -6.49 27.97 -17.91
C LEU A 806 -6.38 29.38 -17.31
N VAL A 807 -6.82 29.56 -16.06
CA VAL A 807 -6.73 30.82 -15.32
C VAL A 807 -5.28 31.27 -15.21
N ARG A 808 -4.34 30.41 -14.78
CA ARG A 808 -2.91 30.78 -14.69
C ARG A 808 -2.34 31.25 -16.01
N VAL A 809 -2.69 30.60 -17.12
CA VAL A 809 -2.27 31.02 -18.47
C VAL A 809 -2.84 32.40 -18.83
N LEU A 810 -4.12 32.65 -18.54
CA LEU A 810 -4.75 33.94 -18.79
C LEU A 810 -4.18 35.06 -17.91
N MET A 811 -3.93 34.77 -16.63
CA MET A 811 -3.31 35.69 -15.68
C MET A 811 -1.86 36.00 -16.06
N GLY A 812 -1.08 34.98 -16.44
CA GLY A 812 0.31 35.11 -16.87
C GLY A 812 0.48 35.97 -18.12
N ASP A 813 -0.47 35.88 -19.07
CA ASP A 813 -0.55 36.73 -20.25
C ASP A 813 -1.31 38.06 -20.01
N ARG A 814 -1.66 38.35 -18.74
CA ARG A 814 -2.39 39.54 -18.29
C ARG A 814 -3.73 39.79 -19.01
N ARG A 815 -4.40 38.73 -19.46
CA ARG A 815 -5.73 38.75 -20.10
C ARG A 815 -6.84 38.66 -19.06
N TYR A 816 -6.81 39.57 -18.08
CA TYR A 816 -7.69 39.56 -16.91
C TYR A 816 -9.18 39.60 -17.24
N ALA A 817 -9.57 40.26 -18.35
CA ALA A 817 -10.97 40.30 -18.78
C ALA A 817 -11.52 38.92 -19.18
N ARG A 818 -10.64 38.03 -19.66
CA ARG A 818 -10.98 36.63 -19.95
C ARG A 818 -10.82 35.74 -18.72
N ALA A 819 -9.90 36.06 -17.81
CA ALA A 819 -9.73 35.32 -16.56
C ALA A 819 -10.89 35.55 -15.58
N GLU A 820 -11.42 36.78 -15.55
CA GLU A 820 -12.68 37.23 -14.91
C GLU A 820 -13.71 36.11 -14.60
N PRO A 821 -14.43 35.69 -15.65
CA PRO A 821 -15.51 34.73 -15.53
C PRO A 821 -15.03 33.36 -15.09
N GLU A 822 -13.87 32.90 -15.59
CA GLU A 822 -13.29 31.61 -15.23
C GLU A 822 -12.91 31.54 -13.74
N LEU A 823 -12.42 32.64 -13.18
CA LEU A 823 -12.08 32.78 -11.77
C LEU A 823 -13.33 32.73 -10.88
N ARG A 824 -14.43 33.37 -11.29
CA ARG A 824 -15.68 33.29 -10.51
C ARG A 824 -16.22 31.87 -10.45
N GLU A 825 -16.24 31.18 -11.59
CA GLU A 825 -16.65 29.78 -11.66
C GLU A 825 -15.73 28.88 -10.83
N LEU A 826 -14.40 29.07 -10.95
CA LEU A 826 -13.43 28.32 -10.15
C LEU A 826 -13.62 28.53 -8.64
N VAL A 827 -13.82 29.77 -8.20
CA VAL A 827 -14.09 30.08 -6.79
C VAL A 827 -15.38 29.43 -6.32
N ALA A 828 -16.47 29.55 -7.07
CA ALA A 828 -17.77 28.99 -6.71
C ALA A 828 -17.72 27.45 -6.60
N ALA A 829 -17.10 26.78 -7.57
CA ALA A 829 -16.98 25.34 -7.59
C ALA A 829 -16.00 24.83 -6.50
N ALA A 830 -14.87 25.51 -6.28
CA ALA A 830 -13.94 25.19 -5.21
C ALA A 830 -14.55 25.39 -3.81
N GLU A 831 -15.34 26.47 -3.60
CA GLU A 831 -16.07 26.69 -2.35
C GLU A 831 -17.09 25.58 -2.08
N THR A 832 -17.79 25.13 -3.12
CA THR A 832 -18.77 24.03 -3.01
C THR A 832 -18.09 22.70 -2.69
N ARG A 833 -16.96 22.41 -3.35
CA ARG A 833 -16.24 21.14 -3.26
C ARG A 833 -15.40 21.00 -1.99
N TYR A 834 -14.62 22.03 -1.67
CA TYR A 834 -13.59 22.00 -0.61
C TYR A 834 -13.93 22.89 0.59
N GLY A 835 -14.85 23.85 0.41
CA GLY A 835 -15.20 24.84 1.42
C GLY A 835 -14.43 26.16 1.28
N PRO A 836 -14.91 27.24 1.91
CA PRO A 836 -14.37 28.61 1.75
C PRO A 836 -13.03 28.86 2.43
N ARG A 837 -12.48 27.88 3.15
CA ARG A 837 -11.20 27.98 3.86
C ARG A 837 -10.16 26.98 3.37
N ASP A 838 -10.49 26.17 2.35
CA ASP A 838 -9.49 25.27 1.76
C ASP A 838 -8.42 26.10 1.02
N PRO A 839 -7.13 25.75 1.14
CA PRO A 839 -6.03 26.45 0.46
C PRO A 839 -6.27 26.73 -1.02
N ARG A 840 -6.83 25.75 -1.77
CA ARG A 840 -7.09 25.88 -3.22
C ARG A 840 -8.15 26.94 -3.50
N THR A 841 -9.18 26.99 -2.65
CA THR A 841 -10.23 28.01 -2.71
C THR A 841 -9.66 29.39 -2.40
N LEU A 842 -8.78 29.49 -1.40
CA LEU A 842 -8.15 30.75 -1.04
C LEU A 842 -7.22 31.27 -2.16
N ASP A 843 -6.47 30.39 -2.82
CA ASP A 843 -5.65 30.74 -4.00
C ASP A 843 -6.51 31.27 -5.15
N ALA A 844 -7.61 30.60 -5.50
CA ALA A 844 -8.52 31.08 -6.55
C ALA A 844 -9.14 32.45 -6.22
N ARG A 845 -9.45 32.70 -4.94
CA ARG A 845 -9.96 34.00 -4.47
C ARG A 845 -8.90 35.09 -4.51
N GLU A 846 -7.64 34.75 -4.25
CA GLU A 846 -6.52 35.67 -4.41
C GLU A 846 -6.37 36.08 -5.87
N ASP A 847 -6.35 35.12 -6.80
CA ASP A 847 -6.27 35.39 -8.23
C ASP A 847 -7.46 36.24 -8.73
N LEU A 848 -8.67 35.99 -8.20
CA LEU A 848 -9.85 36.82 -8.48
C LEU A 848 -9.66 38.26 -7.98
N ALA A 849 -9.13 38.47 -6.78
CA ALA A 849 -8.86 39.81 -6.26
C ALA A 849 -7.83 40.55 -7.13
N VAL A 850 -6.77 39.86 -7.57
CA VAL A 850 -5.76 40.42 -8.48
C VAL A 850 -6.39 40.79 -9.83
N ALA A 851 -7.19 39.90 -10.42
CA ALA A 851 -7.85 40.16 -11.70
C ALA A 851 -8.82 41.34 -11.62
N LEU A 852 -9.61 41.44 -10.55
CA LEU A 852 -10.55 42.55 -10.34
C LEU A 852 -9.82 43.90 -10.16
N ARG A 853 -8.72 43.91 -9.41
CA ARG A 853 -7.87 45.11 -9.27
C ARG A 853 -7.34 45.57 -10.63
N ASP A 854 -6.80 44.65 -11.43
CA ASP A 854 -6.21 45.00 -12.73
C ASP A 854 -7.24 45.28 -13.83
N LEU A 855 -8.51 44.95 -13.58
CA LEU A 855 -9.68 45.37 -14.37
C LEU A 855 -10.25 46.73 -13.95
N ASP A 856 -9.58 47.45 -13.06
CA ASP A 856 -10.03 48.75 -12.53
C ASP A 856 -11.36 48.63 -11.76
N ARG A 857 -11.53 47.52 -11.02
CA ARG A 857 -12.67 47.26 -10.12
C ARG A 857 -12.19 47.02 -8.69
N PRO A 858 -11.48 47.98 -8.07
CA PRO A 858 -10.84 47.77 -6.79
C PRO A 858 -11.83 47.62 -5.62
N ASP A 859 -13.06 48.13 -5.72
CA ASP A 859 -14.11 47.90 -4.72
C ASP A 859 -14.53 46.42 -4.64
N ASP A 860 -14.71 45.78 -5.80
CA ASP A 860 -15.02 44.35 -5.87
C ASP A 860 -13.84 43.52 -5.33
N ALA A 861 -12.61 43.91 -5.66
CA ALA A 861 -11.40 43.29 -5.13
C ALA A 861 -11.30 43.46 -3.59
N LEU A 862 -11.74 44.60 -3.05
CA LEU A 862 -11.78 44.85 -1.62
C LEU A 862 -12.76 43.91 -0.91
N ALA A 863 -13.95 43.70 -1.48
CA ALA A 863 -14.92 42.76 -0.94
C ALA A 863 -14.35 41.33 -0.81
N VAL A 864 -13.60 40.88 -1.83
CA VAL A 864 -12.91 39.59 -1.81
C VAL A 864 -11.83 39.54 -0.74
N THR A 865 -10.92 40.52 -0.71
CA THR A 865 -9.77 40.53 0.21
C THR A 865 -10.15 40.69 1.68
N THR A 866 -11.22 41.43 1.97
CA THR A 866 -11.75 41.66 3.33
C THR A 866 -12.14 40.35 4.03
N SER A 867 -12.63 39.36 3.28
CA SER A 867 -12.94 38.03 3.83
C SER A 867 -11.81 37.00 3.63
N LEU A 868 -10.98 37.18 2.60
CA LEU A 868 -9.82 36.33 2.30
C LEU A 868 -8.76 36.38 3.41
N VAL A 869 -8.30 37.58 3.80
CA VAL A 869 -7.20 37.74 4.77
C VAL A 869 -7.51 37.08 6.12
N PRO A 870 -8.69 37.28 6.74
CA PRO A 870 -9.05 36.58 7.97
C PRO A 870 -9.23 35.07 7.79
N ALA A 871 -9.62 34.59 6.61
CA ALA A 871 -9.71 33.16 6.34
C ALA A 871 -8.30 32.54 6.30
N ALA A 872 -7.39 33.13 5.52
CA ALA A 872 -6.00 32.71 5.41
C ALA A 872 -5.27 32.75 6.76
N THR A 873 -5.47 33.82 7.53
CA THR A 873 -4.88 33.97 8.86
C THR A 873 -5.33 32.87 9.82
N ARG A 874 -6.59 32.42 9.74
CA ARG A 874 -7.09 31.30 10.57
C ARG A 874 -6.53 29.96 10.14
N VAL A 875 -6.31 29.76 8.84
CA VAL A 875 -5.82 28.49 8.28
C VAL A 875 -4.33 28.33 8.51
N PHE A 876 -3.57 29.38 8.24
CA PHE A 876 -2.11 29.32 8.18
C PHE A 876 -1.40 30.05 9.32
N GLY A 877 -2.07 30.98 10.00
CA GLY A 877 -1.46 31.90 10.97
C GLY A 877 -1.05 33.24 10.34
N THR A 878 -0.90 34.28 11.17
CA THR A 878 -0.61 35.66 10.74
C THR A 878 0.75 35.84 10.07
N ALA A 879 1.73 35.05 10.50
CA ALA A 879 3.13 35.11 10.05
C ALA A 879 3.42 34.21 8.84
N HIS A 880 2.45 33.40 8.41
CA HIS A 880 2.69 32.39 7.38
C HIS A 880 2.85 33.02 5.99
N PRO A 881 3.74 32.50 5.12
CA PRO A 881 3.98 33.03 3.78
C PRO A 881 2.73 33.27 2.93
N VAL A 882 1.80 32.32 2.91
CA VAL A 882 0.51 32.44 2.18
C VAL A 882 -0.36 33.55 2.77
N ALA A 883 -0.44 33.67 4.11
CA ALA A 883 -1.21 34.74 4.74
C ALA A 883 -0.60 36.11 4.46
N LEU A 884 0.74 36.24 4.53
CA LEU A 884 1.46 37.46 4.18
C LEU A 884 1.24 37.84 2.71
N ARG A 885 1.24 36.86 1.79
CA ARG A 885 0.92 37.08 0.36
C ARG A 885 -0.51 37.61 0.17
N MET A 886 -1.50 37.05 0.86
CA MET A 886 -2.89 37.52 0.77
C MET A 886 -3.09 38.91 1.40
N ARG A 887 -2.37 39.22 2.50
CA ARG A 887 -2.29 40.57 3.07
C ARG A 887 -1.64 41.56 2.12
N TYR A 888 -0.58 41.15 1.44
CA TYR A 888 0.06 41.95 0.39
C TYR A 888 -0.94 42.27 -0.74
N VAL A 889 -1.70 41.28 -1.23
CA VAL A 889 -2.75 41.52 -2.24
C VAL A 889 -3.77 42.53 -1.72
N HIS A 890 -4.21 42.41 -0.46
CA HIS A 890 -5.10 43.39 0.17
C HIS A 890 -4.48 44.81 0.20
N ALA A 891 -3.21 44.96 0.56
CA ALA A 891 -2.50 46.24 0.51
C ALA A 891 -2.46 46.83 -0.91
N THR A 892 -2.26 46.00 -1.95
CA THR A 892 -2.31 46.47 -3.34
C THR A 892 -3.71 46.97 -3.74
N VAL A 893 -4.77 46.36 -3.21
CA VAL A 893 -6.15 46.80 -3.42
C VAL A 893 -6.43 48.12 -2.70
N LEU A 894 -5.94 48.28 -1.46
CA LEU A 894 -6.05 49.55 -0.73
C LEU A 894 -5.35 50.70 -1.46
N ASN A 895 -4.16 50.45 -2.04
CA ASN A 895 -3.48 51.41 -2.89
C ASN A 895 -4.30 51.78 -4.14
N ALA A 896 -4.95 50.80 -4.79
CA ALA A 896 -5.81 51.05 -5.94
C ALA A 896 -7.08 51.84 -5.60
N LEU A 897 -7.55 51.77 -4.35
CA LEU A 897 -8.65 52.58 -3.80
C LEU A 897 -8.21 53.95 -3.28
N GLU A 898 -6.94 54.31 -3.45
CA GLU A 898 -6.35 55.54 -2.89
C GLU A 898 -6.43 55.62 -1.35
N ARG A 899 -6.64 54.49 -0.68
CA ARG A 899 -6.63 54.35 0.80
C ARG A 899 -5.19 54.18 1.30
N TYR A 900 -4.35 55.14 0.94
CA TYR A 900 -2.88 55.01 1.05
C TYR A 900 -2.37 54.87 2.49
N SER A 901 -3.05 55.46 3.48
CA SER A 901 -2.67 55.35 4.90
C SER A 901 -2.86 53.93 5.45
N GLU A 902 -3.96 53.28 5.05
CA GLU A 902 -4.25 51.90 5.41
C GLU A 902 -3.31 50.93 4.68
N ALA A 903 -3.03 51.20 3.40
CA ALA A 903 -2.06 50.44 2.61
C ALA A 903 -0.64 50.51 3.22
N GLU A 904 -0.19 51.70 3.64
CA GLU A 904 1.09 51.89 4.33
C GLU A 904 1.14 51.08 5.63
N THR A 905 0.10 51.17 6.46
CA THR A 905 -0.01 50.44 7.73
C THR A 905 0.11 48.93 7.50
N GLU A 906 -0.61 48.41 6.50
CA GLU A 906 -0.60 46.99 6.19
C GLU A 906 0.77 46.55 5.63
N CYS A 907 1.39 47.34 4.75
CA CYS A 907 2.74 47.07 4.23
C CYS A 907 3.79 47.04 5.34
N LEU A 908 3.76 47.99 6.28
CA LEU A 908 4.68 48.02 7.42
C LEU A 908 4.50 46.80 8.33
N GLY A 909 3.25 46.39 8.56
CA GLY A 909 2.93 45.18 9.32
C GLY A 909 3.44 43.90 8.64
N ILE A 910 3.34 43.81 7.31
CA ILE A 910 3.91 42.69 6.54
C ILE A 910 5.43 42.72 6.63
N LEU A 911 6.07 43.86 6.40
CA LEU A 911 7.54 44.00 6.44
C LEU A 911 8.13 43.62 7.80
N ALA A 912 7.47 43.99 8.90
CA ALA A 912 7.91 43.60 10.24
C ALA A 912 7.97 42.07 10.39
N GLU A 913 6.94 41.35 9.93
CA GLU A 913 6.91 39.89 9.95
C GLU A 913 7.92 39.28 8.97
N GLU A 914 8.03 39.81 7.75
CA GLU A 914 8.97 39.30 6.75
C GLU A 914 10.43 39.40 7.23
N LEU A 915 10.79 40.52 7.86
CA LEU A 915 12.13 40.72 8.44
C LEU A 915 12.36 39.84 9.67
N ARG A 916 11.36 39.71 10.55
CA ARG A 916 11.43 38.83 11.73
C ARG A 916 11.66 37.36 11.35
N LEU A 917 11.05 36.92 10.25
CA LEU A 917 11.14 35.55 9.72
C LEU A 917 12.34 35.35 8.80
N GLY A 918 13.12 36.38 8.48
CA GLY A 918 14.23 36.28 7.53
C GLY A 918 13.78 35.88 6.12
N ARG A 919 12.64 36.40 5.65
CA ARG A 919 12.10 36.10 4.32
C ARG A 919 13.10 36.48 3.22
N PRO A 920 13.08 35.77 2.07
CA PRO A 920 13.96 36.09 0.94
C PRO A 920 13.89 37.56 0.55
N GLU A 921 15.03 38.17 0.23
CA GLU A 921 15.13 39.60 -0.09
C GLU A 921 14.13 40.02 -1.18
N GLY A 922 13.87 39.17 -2.18
CA GLY A 922 12.89 39.45 -3.23
C GLY A 922 11.45 39.67 -2.74
N ALA A 923 11.01 38.95 -1.70
CA ALA A 923 9.68 39.13 -1.10
C ALA A 923 9.60 40.48 -0.37
N VAL A 924 10.60 40.78 0.47
CA VAL A 924 10.72 42.05 1.19
C VAL A 924 10.74 43.25 0.22
N LEU A 925 11.46 43.14 -0.89
CA LEU A 925 11.52 44.19 -1.92
C LEU A 925 10.18 44.39 -2.64
N THR A 926 9.34 43.37 -2.69
CA THR A 926 7.99 43.46 -3.27
C THR A 926 7.06 44.25 -2.36
N THR A 927 7.07 43.97 -1.06
CA THR A 927 6.32 44.74 -0.06
C THR A 927 6.82 46.19 0.04
N ARG A 928 8.15 46.42 -0.01
CA ARG A 928 8.72 47.79 -0.03
C ARG A 928 8.30 48.60 -1.26
N LEU A 929 8.16 47.96 -2.42
CA LEU A 929 7.68 48.65 -3.63
C LEU A 929 6.24 49.15 -3.44
N GLU A 930 5.36 48.33 -2.87
CA GLU A 930 3.98 48.74 -2.60
C GLU A 930 3.88 49.78 -1.49
N LEU A 931 4.77 49.73 -0.49
CA LEU A 931 4.91 50.81 0.50
C LEU A 931 5.29 52.12 -0.18
N ALA A 932 6.28 52.12 -1.08
CA ALA A 932 6.68 53.32 -1.82
C ALA A 932 5.54 53.89 -2.69
N ARG A 933 4.66 53.02 -3.23
CA ARG A 933 3.42 53.44 -3.91
C ARG A 933 2.45 54.15 -2.96
N ALA A 934 2.22 53.58 -1.77
CA ALA A 934 1.36 54.16 -0.75
C ALA A 934 1.88 55.54 -0.29
N VAL A 935 3.17 55.62 0.04
CA VAL A 935 3.82 56.87 0.49
C VAL A 935 3.75 57.96 -0.59
N ARG A 936 3.95 57.59 -1.88
CA ARG A 936 3.79 58.53 -2.99
C ARG A 936 2.35 59.04 -3.12
N GLY A 937 1.37 58.16 -2.96
CA GLY A 937 -0.07 58.52 -3.00
C GLY A 937 -0.47 59.51 -1.91
N GLN A 938 0.24 59.53 -0.79
CA GLN A 938 0.09 60.53 0.28
C GLN A 938 0.88 61.83 0.01
N GLU A 939 1.42 62.03 -1.19
CA GLU A 939 2.24 63.19 -1.57
C GLU A 939 3.54 63.37 -0.76
N ARG A 940 3.98 62.35 -0.02
CA ARG A 940 5.30 62.29 0.65
C ARG A 940 6.39 61.94 -0.36
N LEU A 941 6.56 62.80 -1.37
CA LEU A 941 7.31 62.47 -2.59
C LEU A 941 8.80 62.21 -2.37
N ALA A 942 9.46 62.90 -1.43
CA ALA A 942 10.88 62.70 -1.14
C ALA A 942 11.16 61.31 -0.54
N GLU A 943 10.32 60.86 0.40
CA GLU A 943 10.43 59.56 1.02
C GLU A 943 10.09 58.42 0.05
N ALA A 944 9.08 58.64 -0.82
CA ALA A 944 8.77 57.71 -1.89
C ALA A 944 9.92 57.57 -2.91
N GLU A 945 10.58 58.68 -3.28
CA GLU A 945 11.74 58.67 -4.19
C GLU A 945 12.86 57.80 -3.65
N GLU A 946 13.19 57.97 -2.36
CA GLU A 946 14.19 57.17 -1.69
C GLU A 946 13.81 55.68 -1.69
N GLY A 947 12.57 55.36 -1.30
CA GLY A 947 12.07 53.99 -1.28
C GLY A 947 12.11 53.31 -2.66
N TYR A 948 11.66 53.99 -3.72
CA TYR A 948 11.72 53.44 -5.09
C TYR A 948 13.17 53.24 -5.56
N ARG A 949 14.05 54.21 -5.29
CA ARG A 949 15.47 54.16 -5.68
C ARG A 949 16.20 53.01 -4.98
N GLU A 950 15.93 52.80 -3.69
CA GLU A 950 16.49 51.67 -2.93
C GLU A 950 16.01 50.33 -3.47
N VAL A 951 14.69 50.18 -3.70
CA VAL A 951 14.13 48.95 -4.26
C VAL A 951 14.69 48.66 -5.65
N ALA A 952 14.79 49.68 -6.52
CA ALA A 952 15.38 49.55 -7.84
C ALA A 952 16.84 49.08 -7.78
N ARG A 953 17.66 49.70 -6.91
CA ARG A 953 19.07 49.30 -6.71
C ARG A 953 19.20 47.87 -6.18
N ALA A 954 18.39 47.50 -5.19
CA ALA A 954 18.43 46.16 -4.61
C ALA A 954 18.00 45.09 -5.62
N ARG A 955 16.93 45.33 -6.39
CA ARG A 955 16.49 44.42 -7.46
C ARG A 955 17.48 44.34 -8.61
N ALA A 956 18.13 45.44 -8.98
CA ALA A 956 19.19 45.42 -9.99
C ALA A 956 20.36 44.51 -9.57
N ARG A 957 20.75 44.53 -8.28
CA ARG A 957 21.76 43.62 -7.73
C ARG A 957 21.31 42.16 -7.71
N LEU A 958 20.05 41.90 -7.36
CA LEU A 958 19.52 40.54 -7.15
C LEU A 958 19.11 39.84 -8.47
N LEU A 959 18.46 40.57 -9.37
CA LEU A 959 17.79 40.04 -10.56
C LEU A 959 18.40 40.55 -11.88
N GLY A 960 19.26 41.57 -11.81
CA GLY A 960 19.80 42.27 -12.97
C GLY A 960 19.03 43.55 -13.32
N GLU A 961 19.72 44.43 -14.06
CA GLU A 961 19.23 45.77 -14.45
C GLU A 961 17.99 45.73 -15.34
N GLU A 962 17.87 44.72 -16.18
CA GLU A 962 16.81 44.61 -17.21
C GLU A 962 15.67 43.67 -16.80
N HIS A 963 15.71 43.12 -15.58
CA HIS A 963 14.62 42.29 -15.09
C HIS A 963 13.33 43.12 -14.92
N ASP A 964 12.18 42.57 -15.30
CA ASP A 964 10.90 43.30 -15.33
C ASP A 964 10.56 43.98 -13.98
N SER A 965 10.74 43.26 -12.86
CA SER A 965 10.54 43.81 -11.52
C SER A 965 11.50 44.96 -11.15
N THR A 966 12.72 44.97 -11.70
CA THR A 966 13.67 46.09 -11.56
C THR A 966 13.17 47.29 -12.35
N LEU A 967 12.79 47.08 -13.60
CA LEU A 967 12.25 48.11 -14.50
C LEU A 967 10.95 48.72 -13.96
N ALA A 968 10.10 47.93 -13.29
CA ALA A 968 8.90 48.43 -12.62
C ALA A 968 9.21 49.40 -11.46
N ALA A 969 10.23 49.10 -10.65
CA ALA A 969 10.67 50.00 -9.58
C ALA A 969 11.29 51.29 -10.14
N ARG A 970 12.11 51.18 -11.19
CA ARG A 970 12.72 52.34 -11.89
C ARG A 970 11.67 53.22 -12.56
N HIS A 971 10.63 52.64 -13.16
CA HIS A 971 9.50 53.40 -13.68
C HIS A 971 8.77 54.18 -12.59
N GLY A 972 8.50 53.54 -11.44
CA GLY A 972 7.89 54.20 -10.28
C GLY A 972 8.77 55.32 -9.70
N TRP A 973 10.09 55.12 -9.69
CA TRP A 973 11.07 56.16 -9.34
C TRP A 973 10.98 57.35 -10.28
N ALA A 974 11.02 57.13 -11.59
CA ALA A 974 10.97 58.19 -12.60
C ALA A 974 9.65 58.98 -12.54
N GLN A 975 8.52 58.31 -12.31
CA GLN A 975 7.24 58.98 -12.09
C GLN A 975 7.30 59.92 -10.86
N THR A 976 7.91 59.47 -9.77
CA THR A 976 8.08 60.28 -8.55
C THR A 976 9.00 61.48 -8.77
N LEU A 977 10.07 61.32 -9.56
CA LEU A 977 10.93 62.42 -9.97
C LEU A 977 10.15 63.50 -10.74
N GLY A 978 9.26 63.10 -11.65
CA GLY A 978 8.39 64.02 -12.37
C GLY A 978 7.44 64.78 -11.44
N MET A 979 6.83 64.12 -10.47
CA MET A 979 5.97 64.76 -9.46
C MET A 979 6.74 65.73 -8.55
N LEU A 980 8.05 65.52 -8.34
CA LEU A 980 8.95 66.44 -7.65
C LEU A 980 9.39 67.65 -8.50
N GLY A 981 8.94 67.74 -9.75
CA GLY A 981 9.37 68.78 -10.70
C GLY A 981 10.75 68.51 -11.34
N ARG A 982 11.38 67.36 -11.07
CA ARG A 982 12.69 66.97 -11.63
C ARG A 982 12.53 66.31 -13.00
N HIS A 983 11.92 67.04 -13.94
CA HIS A 983 11.44 66.49 -15.21
C HIS A 983 12.57 65.97 -16.12
N GLU A 984 13.76 66.58 -16.13
CA GLU A 984 14.90 66.12 -16.94
C GLU A 984 15.42 64.75 -16.46
N GLU A 985 15.51 64.55 -15.15
CA GLU A 985 15.94 63.28 -14.56
C GLU A 985 14.89 62.19 -14.76
N ALA A 986 13.61 62.53 -14.62
CA ALA A 986 12.49 61.64 -14.91
C ALA A 986 12.51 61.18 -16.38
N GLU A 987 12.71 62.10 -17.32
CA GLU A 987 12.80 61.80 -18.75
C GLU A 987 13.98 60.88 -19.08
N ALA A 988 15.17 61.18 -18.56
CA ALA A 988 16.36 60.37 -18.77
C ALA A 988 16.14 58.92 -18.28
N GLU A 989 15.51 58.76 -17.12
CA GLU A 989 15.23 57.45 -16.55
C GLU A 989 14.11 56.71 -17.30
N LEU A 990 13.03 57.39 -17.70
CA LEU A 990 11.96 56.82 -18.51
C LEU A 990 12.47 56.32 -19.86
N ARG A 991 13.38 57.05 -20.53
CA ARG A 991 13.99 56.58 -21.78
C ARG A 991 14.79 55.30 -21.59
N ARG A 992 15.61 55.21 -20.55
CA ARG A 992 16.38 53.99 -20.22
C ARG A 992 15.46 52.80 -19.96
N VAL A 993 14.42 53.00 -19.14
CA VAL A 993 13.44 51.95 -18.85
C VAL A 993 12.67 51.54 -20.11
N LEU A 994 12.31 52.50 -20.98
CA LEU A 994 11.61 52.23 -22.23
C LEU A 994 12.45 51.40 -23.19
N GLU A 995 13.74 51.72 -23.36
CA GLU A 995 14.65 50.94 -24.19
C GLU A 995 14.86 49.52 -23.66
N ALA A 996 15.05 49.36 -22.34
CA ALA A 996 15.17 48.05 -21.71
C ALA A 996 13.88 47.22 -21.90
N ARG A 997 12.71 47.81 -21.64
CA ARG A 997 11.41 47.13 -21.82
C ARG A 997 11.14 46.77 -23.29
N ARG A 998 11.53 47.62 -24.25
CA ARG A 998 11.45 47.29 -25.68
C ARG A 998 12.29 46.07 -26.05
N ARG A 999 13.48 45.92 -25.47
CA ARG A 999 14.36 44.75 -25.70
C ARG A 999 13.84 43.47 -25.04
N VAL A 1000 13.40 43.56 -23.78
CA VAL A 1000 13.05 42.39 -22.97
C VAL A 1000 11.61 41.93 -23.17
N LEU A 1001 10.66 42.87 -23.22
CA LEU A 1001 9.22 42.59 -23.25
C LEU A 1001 8.62 42.83 -24.65
N GLY A 1002 9.35 43.50 -25.52
CA GLY A 1002 8.86 43.95 -26.83
C GLY A 1002 8.18 45.33 -26.77
N ALA A 1003 8.02 45.94 -27.94
CA ALA A 1003 7.39 47.24 -28.10
C ALA A 1003 5.92 47.24 -27.67
N ASP A 1004 5.23 46.11 -27.87
CA ASP A 1004 3.80 45.96 -27.67
C ASP A 1004 3.39 45.69 -26.22
N HIS A 1005 4.34 45.40 -25.34
CA HIS A 1005 4.01 45.03 -23.96
C HIS A 1005 3.29 46.19 -23.22
N PRO A 1006 2.26 45.90 -22.39
CA PRO A 1006 1.53 46.94 -21.64
C PRO A 1006 2.43 47.86 -20.80
N ASP A 1007 3.49 47.33 -20.20
CA ASP A 1007 4.42 48.12 -19.39
C ASP A 1007 5.33 49.01 -20.24
N THR A 1008 5.71 48.57 -21.45
CA THR A 1008 6.41 49.39 -22.44
C THR A 1008 5.52 50.57 -22.84
N SER A 1009 4.26 50.28 -23.15
CA SER A 1009 3.22 51.27 -23.46
C SER A 1009 2.98 52.27 -22.31
N SER A 1010 2.94 51.80 -21.06
CA SER A 1010 2.78 52.65 -19.87
C SER A 1010 3.97 53.60 -19.70
N THR A 1011 5.18 53.10 -19.92
CA THR A 1011 6.42 53.92 -19.89
C THR A 1011 6.40 55.01 -20.96
N ARG A 1012 5.96 54.69 -22.18
CA ARG A 1012 5.79 55.69 -23.26
C ARG A 1012 4.77 56.75 -22.88
N ALA A 1013 3.63 56.37 -22.32
CA ALA A 1013 2.62 57.33 -21.90
C ALA A 1013 3.16 58.27 -20.80
N GLN A 1014 3.92 57.75 -19.83
CA GLN A 1014 4.57 58.61 -18.82
C GLN A 1014 5.64 59.53 -19.40
N LEU A 1015 6.37 59.07 -20.42
CA LEU A 1015 7.31 59.93 -21.15
C LEU A 1015 6.58 61.08 -21.87
N VAL A 1016 5.44 60.83 -22.49
CA VAL A 1016 4.60 61.88 -23.11
C VAL A 1016 4.19 62.92 -22.08
N TRP A 1017 3.73 62.51 -20.89
CA TRP A 1017 3.37 63.44 -19.82
C TRP A 1017 4.57 64.25 -19.33
N THR A 1018 5.74 63.61 -19.15
CA THR A 1018 6.96 64.30 -18.73
C THR A 1018 7.40 65.35 -19.76
N LEU A 1019 7.29 65.05 -21.06
CA LEU A 1019 7.58 66.00 -22.14
C LEU A 1019 6.59 67.17 -22.17
N LEU A 1020 5.31 66.92 -21.85
CA LEU A 1020 4.30 67.97 -21.72
C LEU A 1020 4.59 68.92 -20.57
N ASP A 1021 5.02 68.40 -19.42
CA ASP A 1021 5.36 69.23 -18.26
C ASP A 1021 6.62 70.09 -18.53
N GLN A 1022 7.47 69.67 -19.46
CA GLN A 1022 8.59 70.46 -19.99
C GLN A 1022 8.20 71.39 -21.16
N GLU A 1023 6.91 71.50 -21.50
CA GLU A 1023 6.40 72.28 -22.65
C GLU A 1023 6.96 71.84 -24.03
N ARG A 1024 7.50 70.62 -24.14
CA ARG A 1024 8.00 70.03 -25.40
C ARG A 1024 6.88 69.38 -26.20
N PHE A 1025 5.92 70.22 -26.57
CA PHE A 1025 4.64 69.79 -27.13
C PHE A 1025 4.76 68.96 -28.42
N THR A 1026 5.66 69.33 -29.34
CA THR A 1026 5.81 68.65 -30.64
C THR A 1026 6.32 67.22 -30.49
N GLU A 1027 7.25 66.99 -29.58
CA GLU A 1027 7.77 65.65 -29.30
C GLU A 1027 6.74 64.79 -28.56
N ALA A 1028 6.05 65.36 -27.58
CA ALA A 1028 4.96 64.71 -26.88
C ALA A 1028 3.83 64.29 -27.85
N GLU A 1029 3.48 65.16 -28.80
CA GLU A 1029 2.48 64.89 -29.83
C GLU A 1029 2.91 63.76 -30.77
N ALA A 1030 4.16 63.79 -31.24
CA ALA A 1030 4.71 62.76 -32.13
C ALA A 1030 4.66 61.38 -31.47
N GLU A 1031 5.12 61.28 -30.21
CA GLU A 1031 5.07 60.03 -29.44
C GLU A 1031 3.63 59.58 -29.16
N GLN A 1032 2.73 60.49 -28.81
CA GLN A 1032 1.33 60.15 -28.54
C GLN A 1032 0.59 59.67 -29.80
N ARG A 1033 0.87 60.27 -30.97
CA ARG A 1033 0.32 59.80 -32.25
C ARG A 1033 0.86 58.42 -32.62
N ALA A 1034 2.17 58.20 -32.49
CA ALA A 1034 2.77 56.89 -32.74
C ALA A 1034 2.14 55.81 -31.85
N LEU A 1035 2.04 56.07 -30.54
CA LEU A 1035 1.40 55.16 -29.58
C LEU A 1035 -0.07 54.87 -29.91
N THR A 1036 -0.81 55.87 -30.39
CA THR A 1036 -2.22 55.71 -30.78
C THR A 1036 -2.38 54.89 -32.06
N ALA A 1037 -1.52 55.12 -33.06
CA ALA A 1037 -1.52 54.37 -34.32
C ALA A 1037 -1.16 52.90 -34.12
N GLU A 1038 -0.12 52.61 -33.33
CA GLU A 1038 0.28 51.24 -32.97
C GLU A 1038 -0.86 50.49 -32.26
N ARG A 1039 -1.49 51.11 -31.26
CA ARG A 1039 -2.64 50.52 -30.54
C ARG A 1039 -3.84 50.27 -31.46
N ALA A 1040 -4.15 51.21 -32.35
CA ALA A 1040 -5.23 51.06 -33.31
C ALA A 1040 -4.98 49.91 -34.29
N ALA A 1041 -3.74 49.77 -34.79
CA ALA A 1041 -3.36 48.69 -35.70
C ALA A 1041 -3.45 47.31 -35.02
N ARG A 1042 -3.11 47.23 -33.73
CA ARG A 1042 -3.05 45.98 -32.98
C ARG A 1042 -4.40 45.55 -32.39
N ASP A 1043 -5.02 46.44 -31.61
CA ASP A 1043 -6.21 46.12 -30.81
C ASP A 1043 -7.50 46.52 -31.54
N GLY A 1044 -7.38 47.22 -32.67
CA GLY A 1044 -8.50 47.84 -33.37
C GLY A 1044 -8.85 49.23 -32.81
N ASP A 1045 -9.62 49.96 -33.62
CA ASP A 1045 -10.03 51.34 -33.32
C ASP A 1045 -10.93 51.45 -32.09
N ASP A 1046 -11.68 50.39 -31.77
CA ASP A 1046 -12.70 50.38 -30.73
C ASP A 1046 -12.17 49.88 -29.37
N ALA A 1047 -10.92 49.42 -29.31
CA ALA A 1047 -10.36 48.91 -28.07
C ALA A 1047 -10.27 50.02 -26.99
N PRO A 1048 -10.64 49.73 -25.73
CA PRO A 1048 -10.62 50.74 -24.65
C PRO A 1048 -9.29 51.49 -24.51
N ARG A 1049 -8.15 50.79 -24.69
CA ARG A 1049 -6.81 51.41 -24.64
C ARG A 1049 -6.54 52.33 -25.83
N THR A 1050 -7.00 51.99 -27.03
CA THR A 1050 -6.92 52.86 -28.22
C THR A 1050 -7.75 54.13 -27.99
N LEU A 1051 -8.96 53.98 -27.47
CA LEU A 1051 -9.85 55.10 -27.13
C LEU A 1051 -9.25 56.00 -26.05
N SER A 1052 -8.57 55.44 -25.04
CA SER A 1052 -7.80 56.22 -24.05
C SER A 1052 -6.63 56.96 -24.67
N SER A 1053 -5.92 56.35 -25.61
CA SER A 1053 -4.84 57.01 -26.34
C SER A 1053 -5.36 58.21 -27.17
N ARG A 1054 -6.53 58.06 -27.80
CA ARG A 1054 -7.19 59.15 -28.54
C ARG A 1054 -7.66 60.28 -27.63
N HIS A 1055 -8.23 59.96 -26.47
CA HIS A 1055 -8.59 60.95 -25.46
C HIS A 1055 -7.36 61.77 -25.01
N ASN A 1056 -6.25 61.10 -24.73
CA ASN A 1056 -5.00 61.76 -24.35
C ASN A 1056 -4.46 62.65 -25.48
N LEU A 1057 -4.56 62.22 -26.73
CA LEU A 1057 -4.19 63.05 -27.88
C LEU A 1057 -5.06 64.31 -27.97
N GLY A 1058 -6.37 64.19 -27.79
CA GLY A 1058 -7.29 65.34 -27.78
C GLY A 1058 -7.02 66.30 -26.62
N TYR A 1059 -6.69 65.79 -25.44
CA TYR A 1059 -6.24 66.60 -24.31
C TYR A 1059 -4.93 67.34 -24.62
N LEU A 1060 -3.95 66.63 -25.19
CA LEU A 1060 -2.66 67.20 -25.58
C LEU A 1060 -2.83 68.33 -26.59
N LEU A 1061 -3.67 68.14 -27.61
CA LEU A 1061 -3.97 69.18 -28.61
C LEU A 1061 -4.64 70.41 -27.98
N ASN A 1062 -5.53 70.23 -26.99
CA ASN A 1062 -6.10 71.34 -26.22
C ASN A 1062 -5.02 72.11 -25.44
N ARG A 1063 -4.08 71.42 -24.79
CA ARG A 1063 -2.96 72.05 -24.07
C ARG A 1063 -2.02 72.82 -24.99
N MET A 1064 -1.88 72.39 -26.25
CA MET A 1064 -1.12 73.09 -27.29
C MET A 1064 -1.86 74.29 -27.91
N GLY A 1065 -3.11 74.55 -27.52
CA GLY A 1065 -3.95 75.58 -28.15
C GLY A 1065 -4.48 75.22 -29.54
N ARG A 1066 -4.32 73.97 -30.00
CA ARG A 1066 -4.82 73.48 -31.31
C ARG A 1066 -6.26 72.99 -31.20
N TYR A 1067 -7.14 73.88 -30.77
CA TYR A 1067 -8.52 73.54 -30.39
C TYR A 1067 -9.36 72.95 -31.54
N ALA A 1068 -9.13 73.36 -32.79
CA ALA A 1068 -9.87 72.84 -33.95
C ALA A 1068 -9.61 71.36 -34.19
N GLU A 1069 -8.35 70.93 -34.08
CA GLU A 1069 -7.98 69.51 -34.20
C GLU A 1069 -8.38 68.72 -32.95
N ALA A 1070 -8.22 69.32 -31.78
CA ALA A 1070 -8.66 68.72 -30.51
C ALA A 1070 -10.16 68.42 -30.53
N GLU A 1071 -10.98 69.33 -31.05
CA GLU A 1071 -12.42 69.16 -31.21
C GLU A 1071 -12.76 67.94 -32.07
N GLN A 1072 -12.11 67.78 -33.24
CA GLN A 1072 -12.34 66.64 -34.12
C GLN A 1072 -11.97 65.32 -33.45
N VAL A 1073 -10.81 65.26 -32.78
CA VAL A 1073 -10.32 64.07 -32.08
C VAL A 1073 -11.22 63.73 -30.89
N ASN A 1074 -11.54 64.71 -30.04
CA ASN A 1074 -12.39 64.52 -28.86
C ASN A 1074 -13.82 64.13 -29.26
N ARG A 1075 -14.39 64.71 -30.32
CA ARG A 1075 -15.74 64.37 -30.81
C ARG A 1075 -15.80 62.92 -31.29
N ARG A 1076 -14.82 62.47 -32.06
CA ARG A 1076 -14.74 61.07 -32.52
C ARG A 1076 -14.54 60.13 -31.33
N ALA A 1077 -13.56 60.40 -30.47
CA ALA A 1077 -13.26 59.58 -29.30
C ALA A 1077 -14.45 59.48 -28.32
N TRP A 1078 -15.20 60.57 -28.12
CA TRP A 1078 -16.41 60.55 -27.31
C TRP A 1078 -17.51 59.67 -27.91
N ARG A 1079 -17.78 59.77 -29.22
CA ARG A 1079 -18.76 58.91 -29.90
C ARG A 1079 -18.40 57.43 -29.78
N ASP A 1080 -17.13 57.11 -30.01
CA ASP A 1080 -16.64 55.74 -29.92
C ASP A 1080 -16.72 55.21 -28.49
N ARG A 1081 -16.26 55.98 -27.49
CA ARG A 1081 -16.39 55.62 -26.06
C ARG A 1081 -17.84 55.49 -25.63
N ARG A 1082 -18.74 56.35 -26.10
CA ARG A 1082 -20.18 56.25 -25.80
C ARG A 1082 -20.79 54.96 -26.34
N ARG A 1083 -20.38 54.53 -27.53
CA ARG A 1083 -20.82 53.27 -28.14
C ARG A 1083 -20.24 52.05 -27.41
N VAL A 1084 -18.97 52.08 -27.04
CA VAL A 1084 -18.24 50.92 -26.48
C VAL A 1084 -18.42 50.79 -24.97
N LEU A 1085 -18.28 51.89 -24.22
CA LEU A 1085 -18.30 51.90 -22.75
C LEU A 1085 -19.64 52.36 -22.18
N GLY A 1086 -20.53 52.91 -23.01
CA GLY A 1086 -21.79 53.53 -22.59
C GLY A 1086 -21.65 55.02 -22.29
N ALA A 1087 -22.80 55.71 -22.27
CA ALA A 1087 -22.88 57.16 -22.06
C ALA A 1087 -22.53 57.59 -20.64
N ASP A 1088 -22.82 56.74 -19.65
CA ASP A 1088 -22.64 57.04 -18.23
C ASP A 1088 -21.25 56.65 -17.71
N ASN A 1089 -20.40 56.06 -18.55
CA ASN A 1089 -19.06 55.67 -18.13
C ASN A 1089 -18.20 56.91 -17.80
N PRO A 1090 -17.50 56.96 -16.64
CA PRO A 1090 -16.65 58.10 -16.27
C PRO A 1090 -15.63 58.52 -17.33
N LEU A 1091 -15.07 57.59 -18.10
CA LEU A 1091 -14.11 57.87 -19.18
C LEU A 1091 -14.79 58.52 -20.40
N THR A 1092 -16.02 58.14 -20.71
CA THR A 1092 -16.84 58.79 -21.74
C THR A 1092 -17.13 60.24 -21.33
N LEU A 1093 -17.53 60.47 -20.08
CA LEU A 1093 -17.76 61.79 -19.51
C LEU A 1093 -16.48 62.65 -19.44
N GLY A 1094 -15.32 62.02 -19.24
CA GLY A 1094 -14.00 62.65 -19.35
C GLY A 1094 -13.76 63.25 -20.74
N THR A 1095 -14.01 62.45 -21.78
CA THR A 1095 -13.79 62.87 -23.18
C THR A 1095 -14.79 63.91 -23.63
N TRP A 1096 -16.04 63.78 -23.16
CA TRP A 1096 -17.08 64.74 -23.46
C TRP A 1096 -16.77 66.13 -22.89
N HIS A 1097 -16.25 66.18 -21.67
CA HIS A 1097 -15.77 67.42 -21.07
C HIS A 1097 -14.64 68.05 -21.90
N ASN A 1098 -13.67 67.27 -22.39
CA ASN A 1098 -12.61 67.79 -23.25
C ASN A 1098 -13.15 68.32 -24.59
N LEU A 1099 -14.21 67.71 -25.12
CA LEU A 1099 -14.91 68.23 -26.30
C LEU A 1099 -15.55 69.60 -26.00
N ALA A 1100 -16.28 69.73 -24.89
CA ALA A 1100 -16.87 71.00 -24.47
C ALA A 1100 -15.80 72.08 -24.27
N PHE A 1101 -14.67 71.72 -23.66
CA PHE A 1101 -13.50 72.60 -23.53
C PHE A 1101 -12.93 73.06 -24.88
N SER A 1102 -12.84 72.14 -25.85
CA SER A 1102 -12.36 72.46 -27.20
C SER A 1102 -13.31 73.46 -27.90
N LEU A 1103 -14.63 73.29 -27.74
CA LEU A 1103 -15.65 74.15 -28.32
C LEU A 1103 -15.65 75.56 -27.70
N ASP A 1104 -15.46 75.64 -26.38
CA ASP A 1104 -15.33 76.90 -25.63
C ASP A 1104 -14.18 77.75 -26.20
N HIS A 1105 -12.99 77.14 -26.31
CA HIS A 1105 -11.80 77.82 -26.79
C HIS A 1105 -11.78 78.08 -28.31
N LEU A 1106 -12.70 77.46 -29.07
CA LEU A 1106 -13.00 77.82 -30.46
C LEU A 1106 -13.97 79.01 -30.59
N GLY A 1107 -14.51 79.53 -29.48
CA GLY A 1107 -15.51 80.59 -29.48
C GLY A 1107 -16.92 80.12 -29.85
N ARG A 1108 -17.16 78.81 -29.92
CA ARG A 1108 -18.50 78.23 -30.18
C ARG A 1108 -19.29 78.16 -28.87
N LEU A 1109 -19.51 79.32 -28.26
CA LEU A 1109 -19.91 79.43 -26.86
C LEU A 1109 -21.26 78.74 -26.54
N ALA A 1110 -22.26 78.90 -27.41
CA ALA A 1110 -23.58 78.27 -27.21
C ALA A 1110 -23.51 76.73 -27.25
N GLU A 1111 -22.72 76.18 -28.16
CA GLU A 1111 -22.50 74.72 -28.23
C GLU A 1111 -21.70 74.24 -27.01
N ALA A 1112 -20.65 74.96 -26.62
CA ALA A 1112 -19.86 74.63 -25.45
C ALA A 1112 -20.70 74.66 -24.16
N GLU A 1113 -21.60 75.64 -24.02
CA GLU A 1113 -22.50 75.73 -22.87
C GLU A 1113 -23.44 74.51 -22.80
N ALA A 1114 -24.06 74.16 -23.93
CA ALA A 1114 -24.92 72.99 -24.02
C ALA A 1114 -24.18 71.69 -23.64
N GLU A 1115 -22.98 71.49 -24.18
CA GLU A 1115 -22.18 70.29 -23.91
C GLU A 1115 -21.67 70.25 -22.46
N TYR A 1116 -21.22 71.38 -21.91
CA TYR A 1116 -20.81 71.47 -20.50
C TYR A 1116 -21.98 71.23 -19.53
N ALA A 1117 -23.17 71.78 -19.81
CA ALA A 1117 -24.36 71.55 -19.00
C ALA A 1117 -24.76 70.08 -19.00
N ALA A 1118 -24.75 69.45 -20.18
CA ALA A 1118 -25.12 68.05 -20.32
C ALA A 1118 -24.10 67.09 -19.65
N VAL A 1119 -22.79 67.37 -19.78
CA VAL A 1119 -21.77 66.57 -19.08
C VAL A 1119 -21.79 66.81 -17.56
N LEU A 1120 -22.15 68.02 -17.11
CA LEU A 1120 -22.29 68.34 -15.69
C LEU A 1120 -23.44 67.57 -15.04
N GLU A 1121 -24.59 67.50 -15.71
CA GLU A 1121 -25.73 66.71 -15.25
C GLU A 1121 -25.37 65.23 -15.15
N ALA A 1122 -24.76 64.67 -16.21
CA ALA A 1122 -24.32 63.28 -16.22
C ALA A 1122 -23.29 62.99 -15.12
N ARG A 1123 -22.28 63.87 -14.94
CA ARG A 1123 -21.30 63.74 -13.84
C ARG A 1123 -21.95 63.88 -12.46
N GLY A 1124 -22.93 64.77 -12.30
CA GLY A 1124 -23.67 64.93 -11.05
C GLY A 1124 -24.45 63.66 -10.66
N ARG A 1125 -25.04 62.98 -11.65
CA ARG A 1125 -25.73 61.70 -11.43
C ARG A 1125 -24.78 60.52 -11.21
N VAL A 1126 -23.69 60.44 -11.97
CA VAL A 1126 -22.77 59.28 -11.97
C VAL A 1126 -21.71 59.38 -10.87
N LEU A 1127 -21.03 60.52 -10.77
CA LEU A 1127 -19.91 60.73 -9.84
C LEU A 1127 -20.33 61.42 -8.55
N GLY A 1128 -21.51 62.07 -8.54
CA GLY A 1128 -22.00 62.89 -7.45
C GLY A 1128 -21.64 64.38 -7.62
N PRO A 1129 -22.37 65.28 -6.92
CA PRO A 1129 -22.24 66.72 -7.08
C PRO A 1129 -20.91 67.29 -6.55
N HIS A 1130 -20.28 66.63 -5.58
CA HIS A 1130 -19.04 67.08 -4.93
C HIS A 1130 -17.79 66.39 -5.47
N HIS A 1131 -17.92 65.52 -6.48
CA HIS A 1131 -16.75 64.91 -7.09
C HIS A 1131 -15.94 65.97 -7.83
N ARG A 1132 -14.61 65.98 -7.68
CA ARG A 1132 -13.69 66.97 -8.27
C ARG A 1132 -13.99 67.28 -9.74
N ASN A 1133 -14.17 66.25 -10.56
CA ASN A 1133 -14.50 66.41 -11.98
C ASN A 1133 -15.86 67.09 -12.23
N THR A 1134 -16.86 66.87 -11.38
CA THR A 1134 -18.16 67.54 -11.45
C THR A 1134 -18.01 69.02 -11.11
N GLU A 1135 -17.23 69.34 -10.08
CA GLU A 1135 -16.97 70.72 -9.66
C GLU A 1135 -16.17 71.51 -10.71
N VAL A 1136 -15.16 70.89 -11.32
CA VAL A 1136 -14.38 71.52 -12.41
C VAL A 1136 -15.27 71.85 -13.61
N THR A 1137 -16.12 70.91 -14.05
CA THR A 1137 -17.09 71.19 -15.13
C THR A 1137 -18.02 72.34 -14.75
N ARG A 1138 -18.51 72.36 -13.50
CA ARG A 1138 -19.40 73.42 -13.02
C ARG A 1138 -18.73 74.79 -13.08
N GLY A 1139 -17.51 74.90 -12.55
CA GLY A 1139 -16.76 76.15 -12.57
C GLY A 1139 -16.50 76.66 -13.99
N LEU A 1140 -16.12 75.76 -14.92
CA LEU A 1140 -15.91 76.13 -16.32
C LEU A 1140 -17.21 76.56 -17.03
N LEU A 1141 -18.33 75.90 -16.73
CA LEU A 1141 -19.65 76.29 -17.24
C LEU A 1141 -20.09 77.66 -16.69
N GLU A 1142 -19.87 77.92 -15.41
CA GLU A 1142 -20.19 79.21 -14.77
C GLU A 1142 -19.36 80.37 -15.33
N ASP A 1143 -18.08 80.13 -15.58
CA ASP A 1143 -17.19 81.08 -16.24
C ASP A 1143 -17.62 81.34 -17.69
N LEU A 1144 -17.91 80.28 -18.46
CA LEU A 1144 -18.40 80.38 -19.82
C LEU A 1144 -19.70 81.20 -19.89
N ARG A 1145 -20.68 80.92 -19.01
CA ARG A 1145 -21.93 81.69 -18.92
C ARG A 1145 -21.71 83.16 -18.58
N ARG A 1146 -20.68 83.45 -17.77
CA ARG A 1146 -20.29 84.84 -17.48
C ARG A 1146 -19.74 85.51 -18.74
N ARG A 1147 -18.87 84.83 -19.49
CA ARG A 1147 -18.32 85.34 -20.77
C ARG A 1147 -19.40 85.56 -21.83
N ILE A 1148 -20.38 84.65 -21.93
CA ILE A 1148 -21.53 84.80 -22.84
C ILE A 1148 -22.32 86.06 -22.49
N ARG A 1149 -22.73 86.24 -21.22
CA ARG A 1149 -23.47 87.44 -20.78
C ARG A 1149 -22.71 88.73 -21.06
N LEU A 1150 -21.41 88.76 -20.77
CA LEU A 1150 -20.54 89.92 -21.03
C LEU A 1150 -20.31 90.20 -22.53
N SER A 1151 -20.60 89.24 -23.41
CA SER A 1151 -20.53 89.43 -24.87
C SER A 1151 -21.87 89.85 -25.49
N GLU A 1152 -22.97 89.67 -24.74
CA GLU A 1152 -24.33 90.07 -25.12
C GLU A 1152 -24.70 91.46 -24.58
N GLU A 1153 -24.04 91.91 -23.50
CA GLU A 1153 -24.00 93.29 -22.99
C GLU A 1153 -23.07 94.18 -23.82
#